data_AF-A0A2E9WM84-F1
#
_entry.id   AF-A0A2E9WM84-F1
#
_cell.length_a   1.000
_cell.length_b   1.000
_cell.length_c   1.000
_cell.angle_alpha   90.00
_cell.angle_beta   90.00
_cell.angle_gamma   90.00
#
_symmetry.space_group_name_H-M   'P 1'
#
loop_
_entity.id
_entity.type
_entity.pdbx_description
1 polymer ?
#
loop_
_entity_poly.entity_id
_entity_poly.type
_entity_poly.pdbx_seq_one_letter_code
_entity_poly.pdbx_strand_id
1 'polypeptide(L)'
;MSGLDLQAGTLLNFVLERSVAFTVVFLVAAGLWLVAHKRMSSHVASLWFLLPLGVLVLPVEGWIPNPWRDSNPIESLALAVLPPGLGSTLVEIRNAEMPASSEPIGVTTSLGVHGSNNPNVSPPVGEPGGSWGFIRPLIVSVWILGVALYLLRLIRGQRRVPALLKSARLIDSTASSVDLEALCREAGVRTAPALLESPEFDSPVVWLGFTRSLSLPSPVERMRAAIVLPEGLTTRLNASELRWVLLHELAHIRRRDHWSELAQRILGAVFFFHPLVWATNTLARIHREMACDDAAMARCIPKERRFCARALLKVVAHGARLQSRPRATAFIPRTIPGLSSLNHSKKLARKRIMKLAETNRPIARGLQASGFIVILIASGVALAAARFPGATLQDAPSASLEWTPSAAKLATDWLMSAQQPDGGWMYAPPKNKQPKSPVIAAESTSGAGPEQAAFDPYYSDIALTAMAVQALVRRAAHEPDGKSVREAIDRGVASLLDSQDPRSGRFGPKDGTFMVAHMLATVAVAEASVGHMTAGRESCLEASLRFLGKARNPYAGWRYDSPPSGDNDTRMTGYALLALEAATEAGVGCDPAVFAAGLEYMSRNEDVRVGRTNYMEGYEHPFRSMGRFDAFPAEFDETPTAMHLLLRIEAGIGAEFAEQVHSAAALLGSKTPAWSVTKGSIDYSYWWHGTQALASLGKRGEAWQTWSENLRRALQLNQILDGPMRGAWPTVDAWSAPGMEVYTAAVGALALYAVLDSE
;
A
#
# COMPACT_ATOMS: atom_id res chain seq x y z
N MET A 1 -8.81 14.91 -25.62
CA MET A 1 -8.91 15.53 -24.26
C MET A 1 -8.72 17.05 -24.29
N SER A 2 -9.59 17.82 -23.63
CA SER A 2 -9.41 19.29 -23.48
C SER A 2 -8.27 19.60 -22.50
N GLY A 3 -7.51 20.68 -22.71
CA GLY A 3 -6.41 21.07 -21.80
C GLY A 3 -6.83 21.27 -20.34
N LEU A 4 -8.12 21.53 -20.09
CA LEU A 4 -8.72 21.65 -18.76
C LEU A 4 -8.83 20.30 -18.03
N ASP A 5 -9.10 19.20 -18.74
CA ASP A 5 -9.23 17.86 -18.15
C ASP A 5 -7.86 17.30 -17.71
N LEU A 6 -6.82 17.56 -18.51
CA LEU A 6 -5.44 17.20 -18.15
C LEU A 6 -4.96 17.92 -16.88
N GLN A 7 -5.27 19.22 -16.77
CA GLN A 7 -4.91 20.02 -15.59
C GLN A 7 -5.71 19.60 -14.34
N ALA A 8 -7.00 19.26 -14.52
CA ALA A 8 -7.83 18.74 -13.44
C ALA A 8 -7.31 17.41 -12.90
N GLY A 9 -6.90 16.49 -13.78
CA GLY A 9 -6.30 15.20 -13.40
C GLY A 9 -5.03 15.36 -12.54
N THR A 10 -4.09 16.19 -12.97
CA THR A 10 -2.82 16.43 -12.24
C THR A 10 -3.04 17.00 -10.85
N LEU A 11 -3.89 18.02 -10.74
CA LEU A 11 -4.18 18.68 -9.47
C LEU A 11 -4.85 17.73 -8.47
N LEU A 12 -5.70 16.86 -9.00
CA LEU A 12 -6.50 15.96 -8.21
C LEU A 12 -5.67 14.78 -7.68
N ASN A 13 -4.76 14.24 -8.50
CA ASN A 13 -3.76 13.26 -8.07
C ASN A 13 -2.87 13.84 -6.97
N PHE A 14 -2.39 15.08 -7.15
CA PHE A 14 -1.57 15.77 -6.15
C PHE A 14 -2.28 15.87 -4.79
N VAL A 15 -3.55 16.27 -4.75
CA VAL A 15 -4.31 16.41 -3.50
C VAL A 15 -4.47 15.06 -2.78
N LEU A 16 -4.67 13.97 -3.52
CA LEU A 16 -4.79 12.65 -2.94
C LEU A 16 -3.49 12.07 -2.42
N GLU A 17 -2.41 12.16 -3.21
CA GLU A 17 -1.09 11.69 -2.78
C GLU A 17 -0.67 12.37 -1.47
N ARG A 18 -0.89 13.68 -1.36
CA ARG A 18 -0.62 14.45 -0.14
C ARG A 18 -1.50 14.00 1.03
N SER A 19 -2.75 13.61 0.77
CA SER A 19 -3.67 13.11 1.81
C SER A 19 -3.25 11.74 2.37
N VAL A 20 -2.82 10.82 1.49
CA VAL A 20 -2.30 9.51 1.89
C VAL A 20 -0.99 9.67 2.66
N ALA A 21 -0.05 10.42 2.11
CA ALA A 21 1.23 10.71 2.76
C ALA A 21 1.05 11.32 4.16
N PHE A 22 0.16 12.31 4.28
CA PHE A 22 -0.19 12.92 5.57
C PHE A 22 -0.74 11.89 6.56
N THR A 23 -1.63 11.01 6.12
CA THR A 23 -2.24 9.99 6.98
C THR A 23 -1.18 9.05 7.56
N VAL A 24 -0.27 8.56 6.74
CA VAL A 24 0.82 7.67 7.18
C VAL A 24 1.71 8.38 8.21
N VAL A 25 2.18 9.59 7.90
CA VAL A 25 3.06 10.34 8.81
C VAL A 25 2.35 10.72 10.11
N PHE A 26 1.06 11.05 10.05
CA PHE A 26 0.26 11.30 11.24
C PHE A 26 0.17 10.06 12.14
N LEU A 27 -0.09 8.88 11.59
CA LEU A 27 -0.20 7.64 12.36
C LEU A 27 1.13 7.28 13.04
N VAL A 28 2.25 7.42 12.34
CA VAL A 28 3.60 7.21 12.92
C VAL A 28 3.86 8.22 14.04
N ALA A 29 3.61 9.51 13.80
CA ALA A 29 3.79 10.55 14.79
C ALA A 29 2.88 10.33 16.02
N ALA A 30 1.66 9.84 15.83
CA ALA A 30 0.72 9.51 16.91
C ALA A 30 1.18 8.29 17.71
N GLY A 31 1.68 7.23 17.05
CA GLY A 31 2.24 6.05 17.71
C GLY A 31 3.45 6.39 18.58
N LEU A 32 4.41 7.13 18.04
CA LEU A 32 5.58 7.62 18.78
C LEU A 32 5.19 8.55 19.94
N TRP A 33 4.16 9.36 19.75
CA TRP A 33 3.63 10.24 20.80
C TRP A 33 3.10 9.44 22.01
N LEU A 34 2.42 8.31 21.80
CA LEU A 34 1.91 7.48 22.91
C LEU A 34 3.04 7.05 23.86
N VAL A 35 4.23 6.80 23.34
CA VAL A 35 5.40 6.39 24.12
C VAL A 35 6.15 7.59 24.73
N ALA A 36 6.33 8.67 23.97
CA ALA A 36 7.21 9.76 24.35
C ALA A 36 6.53 10.93 25.10
N HIS A 37 5.20 11.06 25.04
CA HIS A 37 4.50 12.26 25.50
C HIS A 37 4.73 12.63 26.97
N LYS A 38 4.95 11.65 27.85
CA LYS A 38 5.20 11.89 29.28
C LYS A 38 6.53 12.59 29.55
N ARG A 39 7.46 12.56 28.59
CA ARG A 39 8.80 13.16 28.69
C ARG A 39 8.93 14.47 27.90
N MET A 40 7.91 14.85 27.14
CA MET A 40 7.94 16.04 26.27
C MET A 40 7.41 17.28 26.95
N SER A 41 8.09 18.41 26.76
CA SER A 41 7.55 19.71 27.14
C SER A 41 6.35 20.06 26.28
N SER A 42 5.44 20.91 26.79
CA SER A 42 4.29 21.39 26.00
C SER A 42 4.72 22.08 24.71
N HIS A 43 5.88 22.72 24.71
CA HIS A 43 6.44 23.36 23.54
C HIS A 43 6.82 22.35 22.45
N VAL A 44 7.58 21.31 22.81
CA VAL A 44 7.95 20.23 21.87
C VAL A 44 6.71 19.52 21.36
N ALA A 45 5.74 19.27 22.25
CA ALA A 45 4.47 18.68 21.89
C ALA A 45 3.65 19.54 20.90
N SER A 46 3.72 20.87 21.03
CA SER A 46 3.04 21.78 20.10
C SER A 46 3.66 21.75 18.70
N LEU A 47 4.97 21.48 18.59
CA LEU A 47 5.68 21.33 17.33
C LEU A 47 5.53 19.92 16.75
N TRP A 48 5.40 18.90 17.61
CA TRP A 48 5.23 17.49 17.23
C TRP A 48 4.09 17.29 16.23
N PHE A 49 2.93 17.85 16.54
CA PHE A 49 1.75 17.76 15.69
C PHE A 49 1.76 18.74 14.51
N LEU A 50 2.77 19.61 14.39
CA LEU A 50 2.98 20.39 13.17
C LEU A 50 3.82 19.64 12.12
N LEU A 51 4.55 18.58 12.53
CA LEU A 51 5.37 17.78 11.61
C LEU A 51 4.54 17.10 10.50
N PRO A 52 3.40 16.43 10.79
CA PRO A 52 2.60 15.84 9.72
C PRO A 52 2.08 16.88 8.72
N LEU A 53 1.76 18.10 9.19
CA LEU A 53 1.30 19.18 8.31
C LEU A 53 2.38 19.67 7.33
N GLY A 54 3.67 19.46 7.63
CA GLY A 54 4.77 19.78 6.72
C GLY A 54 4.74 18.95 5.44
N VAL A 55 4.25 17.70 5.51
CA VAL A 55 4.12 16.77 4.37
C VAL A 55 3.11 17.26 3.33
N LEU A 56 2.16 18.11 3.75
CA LEU A 56 1.15 18.70 2.86
C LEU A 56 1.69 19.86 2.00
N VAL A 57 2.86 20.42 2.36
CA VAL A 57 3.42 21.63 1.74
C VAL A 57 4.77 21.36 1.07
N LEU A 58 5.57 20.46 1.64
CA LEU A 58 6.88 20.13 1.11
C LEU A 58 6.75 19.25 -0.14
N PRO A 59 7.64 19.40 -1.15
CA PRO A 59 7.69 18.50 -2.30
C PRO A 59 8.24 17.14 -1.84
N VAL A 60 7.34 16.28 -1.35
CA VAL A 60 7.66 14.92 -0.84
C VAL A 60 7.79 13.89 -1.97
N GLU A 61 7.92 14.34 -3.22
CA GLU A 61 7.90 13.53 -4.47
C GLU A 61 9.07 12.52 -4.61
N GLY A 62 9.83 12.30 -3.55
CA GLY A 62 10.79 11.20 -3.44
C GLY A 62 11.03 10.69 -2.01
N TRP A 63 10.23 11.08 -1.01
CA TRP A 63 10.50 10.70 0.39
C TRP A 63 9.54 9.64 0.94
N ILE A 64 8.43 9.41 0.25
CA ILE A 64 7.49 8.33 0.56
C ILE A 64 7.27 7.59 -0.76
N PRO A 65 7.51 6.27 -0.84
CA PRO A 65 7.15 5.49 -2.02
C PRO A 65 5.66 5.71 -2.29
N ASN A 66 5.33 6.32 -3.42
CA ASN A 66 3.93 6.48 -3.83
C ASN A 66 3.42 5.10 -4.24
N PRO A 67 2.57 4.42 -3.45
CA PRO A 67 2.07 3.09 -3.79
C PRO A 67 1.13 3.12 -5.00
N TRP A 68 0.73 4.32 -5.43
CA TRP A 68 -0.34 4.58 -6.40
C TRP A 68 0.19 5.32 -7.64
N ARG A 69 1.52 5.33 -7.85
CA ARG A 69 2.15 6.06 -8.97
C ARG A 69 1.56 5.65 -10.33
N ASP A 70 0.98 4.45 -10.41
CA ASP A 70 0.40 3.85 -11.61
C ASP A 70 -1.12 3.59 -11.50
N SER A 71 -1.79 3.96 -10.38
CA SER A 71 -3.24 3.79 -10.21
C SER A 71 -3.88 5.05 -9.63
N ASN A 72 -4.73 5.71 -10.42
CA ASN A 72 -5.39 6.94 -10.00
C ASN A 72 -6.44 6.63 -8.91
N PRO A 73 -6.25 7.04 -7.64
CA PRO A 73 -7.12 6.59 -6.57
C PRO A 73 -8.54 7.16 -6.68
N ILE A 74 -8.78 8.13 -7.56
CA ILE A 74 -10.13 8.65 -7.86
C ILE A 74 -10.84 7.83 -8.88
N GLU A 75 -10.15 7.20 -9.83
CA GLU A 75 -10.82 6.24 -10.70
C GLU A 75 -11.33 5.07 -9.85
N SER A 76 -10.51 4.54 -8.94
CA SER A 76 -10.90 3.47 -8.03
C SER A 76 -12.02 3.87 -7.06
N LEU A 77 -11.93 5.08 -6.46
CA LEU A 77 -12.94 5.55 -5.50
C LEU A 77 -14.23 6.02 -6.19
N ALA A 78 -14.15 6.58 -7.39
CA ALA A 78 -15.33 7.02 -8.12
C ALA A 78 -16.03 5.87 -8.86
N LEU A 79 -15.30 4.82 -9.28
CA LEU A 79 -15.89 3.53 -9.68
C LEU A 79 -16.61 2.85 -8.50
N ALA A 80 -16.11 3.01 -7.28
CA ALA A 80 -16.75 2.47 -6.08
C ALA A 80 -17.98 3.26 -5.58
N VAL A 81 -18.16 4.51 -6.02
CA VAL A 81 -19.25 5.41 -5.56
C VAL A 81 -20.34 5.62 -6.62
N LEU A 82 -20.11 5.26 -7.89
CA LEU A 82 -21.13 5.33 -8.94
C LEU A 82 -22.17 4.20 -8.83
N PRO A 83 -23.45 4.45 -9.19
CA PRO A 83 -24.45 3.39 -9.28
C PRO A 83 -24.06 2.32 -10.31
N PRO A 84 -24.45 1.04 -10.14
CA PRO A 84 -24.12 -0.02 -11.07
C PRO A 84 -24.67 0.30 -12.47
N GLY A 85 -23.82 0.29 -13.50
CA GLY A 85 -24.19 0.46 -14.91
C GLY A 85 -23.50 1.60 -15.67
N LEU A 86 -23.00 2.64 -14.98
CA LEU A 86 -22.27 3.74 -15.65
C LEU A 86 -20.75 3.53 -15.71
N GLY A 87 -20.19 2.69 -14.83
CA GLY A 87 -18.75 2.40 -14.77
C GLY A 87 -18.24 1.49 -15.90
N SER A 88 -19.06 0.53 -16.37
CA SER A 88 -18.70 -0.42 -17.43
C SER A 88 -18.60 0.24 -18.82
N THR A 89 -19.53 1.15 -19.12
CA THR A 89 -19.58 1.88 -20.41
C THR A 89 -18.34 2.76 -20.66
N LEU A 90 -17.63 3.15 -19.59
CA LEU A 90 -16.44 4.01 -19.65
C LEU A 90 -15.15 3.25 -19.97
N VAL A 91 -15.12 1.95 -19.68
CA VAL A 91 -13.96 1.08 -19.89
C VAL A 91 -13.96 0.50 -21.30
N GLU A 92 -15.12 0.13 -21.84
CA GLU A 92 -15.26 -0.35 -23.24
C GLU A 92 -14.88 0.72 -24.28
N ILE A 93 -15.14 1.98 -23.98
CA ILE A 93 -14.83 3.13 -24.84
C ILE A 93 -13.32 3.37 -25.02
N ARG A 94 -12.50 3.00 -24.02
CA ARG A 94 -11.04 3.22 -24.03
C ARG A 94 -10.28 2.17 -24.84
N ASN A 95 -10.86 0.99 -25.06
CA ASN A 95 -10.19 -0.17 -25.67
C ASN A 95 -10.49 -0.34 -27.18
N ALA A 96 -11.22 0.61 -27.78
CA ALA A 96 -11.59 0.57 -29.19
C ALA A 96 -10.74 1.53 -30.06
N GLU A 97 -9.41 1.38 -30.06
CA GLU A 97 -8.56 1.87 -31.16
C GLU A 97 -7.51 0.81 -31.53
N MET A 98 -7.60 0.31 -32.76
CA MET A 98 -6.63 -0.54 -33.47
C MET A 98 -6.59 -0.07 -34.94
N PRO A 99 -5.56 -0.38 -35.74
CA PRO A 99 -4.11 -0.30 -35.50
C PRO A 99 -3.43 0.59 -36.57
N ALA A 100 -2.34 1.29 -36.22
CA ALA A 100 -1.46 1.90 -37.23
C ALA A 100 -0.44 0.86 -37.73
N SER A 101 -0.56 0.49 -38.99
CA SER A 101 0.30 -0.43 -39.73
C SER A 101 1.62 0.21 -40.20
N SER A 102 2.73 -0.48 -39.92
CA SER A 102 3.95 -0.72 -40.73
C SER A 102 4.76 0.44 -41.39
N GLU A 103 6.00 0.57 -40.89
CA GLU A 103 7.31 0.84 -41.53
C GLU A 103 7.63 2.11 -42.34
N PRO A 104 8.89 2.58 -42.28
CA PRO A 104 9.56 3.26 -43.38
C PRO A 104 10.71 2.41 -43.96
N ILE A 105 10.60 2.03 -45.24
CA ILE A 105 11.75 1.73 -46.10
C ILE A 105 11.67 2.66 -47.32
N GLY A 106 12.78 3.30 -47.65
CA GLY A 106 12.84 4.38 -48.62
C GLY A 106 13.00 3.97 -50.09
N VAL A 107 12.59 4.92 -50.93
CA VAL A 107 13.17 5.36 -52.22
C VAL A 107 12.55 4.84 -53.54
N THR A 108 12.26 5.84 -54.40
CA THR A 108 12.08 5.92 -55.87
C THR A 108 10.73 5.67 -56.56
N THR A 109 10.06 6.79 -56.87
CA THR A 109 9.50 7.23 -58.17
C THR A 109 8.84 6.22 -59.14
N SER A 110 7.56 6.42 -59.43
CA SER A 110 7.09 6.77 -60.79
C SER A 110 5.64 7.26 -60.78
N LEU A 111 5.33 8.20 -61.69
CA LEU A 111 4.03 8.81 -61.92
C LEU A 111 3.01 7.80 -62.50
N GLY A 112 1.74 7.96 -62.12
CA GLY A 112 0.62 7.28 -62.79
C GLY A 112 -0.73 7.82 -62.32
N VAL A 113 -1.23 8.81 -63.05
CA VAL A 113 -2.58 9.39 -62.95
C VAL A 113 -3.64 8.31 -63.13
N HIS A 114 -4.60 8.20 -62.21
CA HIS A 114 -6.02 8.00 -62.52
C HIS A 114 -6.89 8.31 -61.30
N GLY A 115 -7.77 9.29 -61.47
CA GLY A 115 -8.79 9.65 -60.49
C GLY A 115 -9.94 8.64 -60.49
N SER A 116 -10.42 8.32 -59.29
CA SER A 116 -11.79 7.88 -59.09
C SER A 116 -12.37 8.60 -57.88
N ASN A 117 -13.35 9.46 -58.15
CA ASN A 117 -14.23 10.05 -57.16
C ASN A 117 -14.90 8.93 -56.35
N ASN A 118 -14.82 8.99 -55.02
CA ASN A 118 -15.71 8.26 -54.15
C ASN A 118 -16.43 9.25 -53.21
N PRO A 119 -17.75 9.45 -53.34
CA PRO A 119 -18.51 10.34 -52.47
C PRO A 119 -18.94 9.53 -51.24
N ASN A 120 -18.10 9.50 -50.21
CA ASN A 120 -18.51 9.11 -48.86
C ASN A 120 -17.45 9.59 -47.87
N VAL A 121 -17.43 10.91 -47.65
CA VAL A 121 -16.81 11.48 -46.46
C VAL A 121 -17.82 11.33 -45.33
N SER A 122 -17.74 10.20 -44.61
CA SER A 122 -18.28 10.15 -43.25
C SER A 122 -17.51 11.18 -42.41
N PRO A 123 -18.19 11.99 -41.57
CA PRO A 123 -17.49 12.91 -40.69
C PRO A 123 -16.59 12.11 -39.74
N PRO A 124 -15.48 12.71 -39.24
CA PRO A 124 -14.57 12.00 -38.34
C PRO A 124 -15.36 11.45 -37.14
N VAL A 125 -15.22 10.15 -36.90
CA VAL A 125 -15.70 9.48 -35.69
C VAL A 125 -15.00 10.17 -34.52
N GLY A 126 -15.74 10.99 -33.79
CA GLY A 126 -15.25 11.58 -32.56
C GLY A 126 -14.97 10.48 -31.54
N GLU A 127 -13.82 10.58 -30.85
CA GLU A 127 -13.48 9.79 -29.67
C GLU A 127 -14.73 9.56 -28.81
N PRO A 128 -14.98 8.36 -28.28
CA PRO A 128 -16.15 8.18 -27.45
C PRO A 128 -15.91 8.94 -26.13
N GLY A 129 -16.52 10.12 -26.04
CA GLY A 129 -16.56 10.93 -24.83
C GLY A 129 -17.51 10.30 -23.81
N GLY A 130 -17.06 9.22 -23.18
CA GLY A 130 -17.76 8.62 -22.05
C GLY A 130 -17.47 9.38 -20.75
N SER A 131 -18.53 9.76 -20.04
CA SER A 131 -18.74 10.35 -18.70
C SER A 131 -17.64 10.92 -17.77
N TRP A 132 -16.36 10.56 -17.82
CA TRP A 132 -15.35 11.05 -16.85
C TRP A 132 -14.81 12.45 -17.16
N GLY A 133 -14.80 12.86 -18.44
CA GLY A 133 -14.25 14.15 -18.88
C GLY A 133 -14.95 15.38 -18.29
N PHE A 134 -16.19 15.21 -17.79
CA PHE A 134 -16.90 16.26 -17.04
C PHE A 134 -16.83 16.07 -15.52
N ILE A 135 -16.70 14.85 -15.03
CA ILE A 135 -16.71 14.55 -13.58
C ILE A 135 -15.43 15.04 -12.92
N ARG A 136 -14.27 14.82 -13.53
CA ARG A 136 -12.97 15.30 -12.99
C ARG A 136 -12.92 16.82 -12.81
N PRO A 137 -13.19 17.64 -13.85
CA PRO A 137 -13.23 19.08 -13.67
C PRO A 137 -14.36 19.50 -12.72
N LEU A 138 -15.47 18.76 -12.61
CA LEU A 138 -16.52 19.04 -11.62
C LEU A 138 -16.04 18.81 -10.19
N ILE A 139 -15.38 17.68 -9.88
CA ILE A 139 -14.80 17.38 -8.55
C ILE A 139 -13.77 18.45 -8.18
N VAL A 140 -12.88 18.78 -9.12
CA VAL A 140 -11.89 19.85 -8.92
C VAL A 140 -12.57 21.20 -8.74
N SER A 141 -13.64 21.50 -9.48
CA SER A 141 -14.40 22.75 -9.34
C SER A 141 -15.11 22.84 -7.99
N VAL A 142 -15.70 21.74 -7.51
CA VAL A 142 -16.31 21.65 -6.18
C VAL A 142 -15.24 21.80 -5.10
N TRP A 143 -14.06 21.18 -5.27
CA TRP A 143 -12.94 21.34 -4.36
C TRP A 143 -12.43 22.80 -4.36
N ILE A 144 -12.16 23.41 -5.52
CA ILE A 144 -11.75 24.83 -5.66
C ILE A 144 -12.80 25.73 -5.03
N LEU A 145 -14.09 25.50 -5.29
CA LEU A 145 -15.18 26.26 -4.69
C LEU A 145 -15.18 26.11 -3.16
N GLY A 146 -15.01 24.89 -2.65
CA GLY A 146 -14.85 24.62 -1.22
C GLY A 146 -13.69 25.40 -0.62
N VAL A 147 -12.49 25.28 -1.21
CA VAL A 147 -11.28 26.01 -0.79
C VAL A 147 -11.53 27.52 -0.86
N ALA A 148 -12.09 28.03 -1.94
CA ALA A 148 -12.41 29.45 -2.12
C ALA A 148 -13.41 29.94 -1.07
N LEU A 149 -14.45 29.16 -0.75
CA LEU A 149 -15.41 29.49 0.30
C LEU A 149 -14.77 29.50 1.70
N TYR A 150 -13.93 28.52 2.03
CA TYR A 150 -13.21 28.48 3.30
C TYR A 150 -12.16 29.60 3.42
N LEU A 151 -11.42 29.89 2.35
CA LEU A 151 -10.46 31.00 2.30
C LEU A 151 -11.17 32.35 2.33
N LEU A 152 -12.26 32.53 1.59
CA LEU A 152 -13.06 33.75 1.63
C LEU A 152 -13.68 33.95 3.01
N ARG A 153 -14.10 32.87 3.68
CA ARG A 153 -14.55 32.89 5.07
C ARG A 153 -13.42 33.30 6.01
N LEU A 154 -12.22 32.76 5.83
CA LEU A 154 -11.03 33.13 6.60
C LEU A 154 -10.68 34.61 6.39
N ILE A 155 -10.64 35.08 5.13
CA ILE A 155 -10.36 36.47 4.75
C ILE A 155 -11.42 37.41 5.32
N ARG A 156 -12.71 37.07 5.20
CA ARG A 156 -13.80 37.86 5.80
C ARG A 156 -13.69 37.91 7.31
N GLY A 157 -13.33 36.79 7.95
CA GLY A 157 -13.03 36.74 9.38
C GLY A 157 -11.92 37.72 9.74
N GLN A 158 -10.78 37.66 9.05
CA GLN A 158 -9.64 38.55 9.28
C GLN A 158 -9.94 40.02 8.99
N ARG A 159 -10.70 40.32 7.92
CA ARG A 159 -11.11 41.69 7.57
C ARG A 159 -12.12 42.30 8.55
N ARG A 160 -12.88 41.47 9.27
CA ARG A 160 -13.80 41.94 10.31
C ARG A 160 -13.08 42.34 11.60
N VAL A 161 -11.92 41.75 11.90
CA VAL A 161 -11.21 42.03 13.16
C VAL A 161 -10.87 43.52 13.32
N PRO A 162 -10.29 44.23 12.33
CA PRO A 162 -10.09 45.68 12.44
C PRO A 162 -11.37 46.47 12.71
N ALA A 163 -12.52 46.06 12.15
CA ALA A 163 -13.79 46.72 12.41
C ALA A 163 -14.26 46.50 13.87
N LEU A 164 -14.04 45.31 14.43
CA LEU A 164 -14.31 45.00 15.85
C LEU A 164 -13.35 45.73 16.79
N LEU A 165 -12.13 46.04 16.35
CA LEU A 165 -11.16 46.81 17.12
C LEU A 165 -11.50 48.31 17.17
N LYS A 166 -12.41 48.82 16.33
CA LYS A 166 -12.85 50.22 16.40
C LYS A 166 -13.61 50.55 17.68
N SER A 167 -14.30 49.58 18.26
CA SER A 167 -14.96 49.73 19.57
C SER A 167 -14.02 49.46 20.75
N ALA A 168 -12.74 49.18 20.49
CA ALA A 168 -11.77 48.92 21.53
C ALA A 168 -11.23 50.24 22.12
N ARG A 169 -11.13 50.29 23.44
CA ARG A 169 -10.56 51.41 24.20
C ARG A 169 -9.12 51.08 24.59
N LEU A 170 -8.21 52.06 24.47
CA LEU A 170 -6.85 51.92 24.96
C LEU A 170 -6.85 51.86 26.50
N ILE A 171 -6.19 50.84 27.05
CA ILE A 171 -5.89 50.78 28.47
C ILE A 171 -4.55 51.49 28.66
N ASP A 172 -4.57 52.59 29.41
CA ASP A 172 -3.33 53.28 29.79
C ASP A 172 -2.52 52.38 30.75
N SER A 173 -1.32 51.98 30.31
CA SER A 173 -0.42 51.14 31.09
C SER A 173 0.03 51.79 32.39
N THR A 174 -0.06 53.12 32.50
CA THR A 174 0.27 53.86 33.72
C THR A 174 -0.87 53.85 34.75
N ALA A 175 -2.12 53.65 34.31
CA ALA A 175 -3.31 53.54 35.17
C ALA A 175 -3.63 52.08 35.56
N SER A 176 -3.00 51.10 34.92
CA SER A 176 -3.13 49.68 35.24
C SER A 176 -2.22 49.27 36.40
N SER A 177 -2.63 48.29 37.19
CA SER A 177 -1.82 47.73 38.30
C SER A 177 -0.55 46.99 37.86
N VAL A 178 -0.22 46.99 36.55
CA VAL A 178 0.85 46.18 35.94
C VAL A 178 1.55 46.96 34.82
N ASP A 179 2.88 47.07 34.91
CA ASP A 179 3.76 47.65 33.88
C ASP A 179 3.96 46.67 32.70
N LEU A 180 3.31 46.95 31.57
CA LEU A 180 3.37 46.13 30.36
C LEU A 180 4.77 46.13 29.71
N GLU A 181 5.52 47.24 29.77
CA GLU A 181 6.85 47.30 29.18
C GLU A 181 7.85 46.43 29.94
N ALA A 182 7.77 46.45 31.27
CA ALA A 182 8.53 45.53 32.11
C ALA A 182 8.19 44.07 31.79
N LEU A 183 6.90 43.75 31.63
CA LEU A 183 6.49 42.41 31.22
C LEU A 183 6.99 42.03 29.83
N CYS A 184 7.04 42.95 28.88
CA CYS A 184 7.59 42.68 27.54
C CYS A 184 9.08 42.34 27.61
N ARG A 185 9.87 43.09 28.41
CA ARG A 185 11.28 42.80 28.65
C ARG A 185 11.46 41.41 29.26
N GLU A 186 10.66 41.09 30.28
CA GLU A 186 10.70 39.79 30.96
C GLU A 186 10.25 38.63 30.05
N ALA A 187 9.22 38.85 29.24
CA ALA A 187 8.74 37.89 28.26
C ALA A 187 9.73 37.72 27.10
N GLY A 188 10.63 38.67 26.86
CA GLY A 188 11.54 38.69 25.72
C GLY A 188 10.84 39.07 24.42
N VAL A 189 9.89 39.99 24.49
CA VAL A 189 9.17 40.60 23.36
C VAL A 189 9.80 41.97 23.08
N ARG A 190 10.30 42.16 21.85
CA ARG A 190 11.11 43.34 21.49
C ARG A 190 10.32 44.64 21.39
N THR A 191 9.03 44.56 21.09
CA THR A 191 8.15 45.73 20.88
C THR A 191 6.89 45.53 21.70
N ALA A 192 6.61 46.46 22.62
CA ALA A 192 5.41 46.38 23.44
C ALA A 192 4.16 46.47 22.56
N PRO A 193 3.21 45.52 22.68
CA PRO A 193 1.93 45.62 22.00
C PRO A 193 1.04 46.67 22.66
N ALA A 194 0.10 47.25 21.91
CA ALA A 194 -0.95 48.08 22.50
C ALA A 194 -1.85 47.22 23.41
N LEU A 195 -2.25 47.74 24.57
CA LEU A 195 -3.20 47.07 25.46
C LEU A 195 -4.59 47.68 25.28
N LEU A 196 -5.55 46.87 24.85
CA LEU A 196 -6.90 47.31 24.50
C LEU A 196 -7.93 46.58 25.35
N GLU A 197 -9.05 47.24 25.63
CA GLU A 197 -10.26 46.66 26.20
C GLU A 197 -11.37 46.73 25.15
N SER A 198 -12.12 45.66 24.94
CA SER A 198 -13.21 45.66 23.96
C SER A 198 -14.43 44.87 24.42
N PRO A 199 -15.66 45.39 24.19
CA PRO A 199 -16.89 44.67 24.46
C PRO A 199 -17.16 43.54 23.47
N GLU A 200 -16.43 43.45 22.35
CA GLU A 200 -16.68 42.48 21.28
C GLU A 200 -16.01 41.12 21.53
N PHE A 201 -14.96 41.08 22.36
CA PHE A 201 -14.21 39.87 22.66
C PHE A 201 -14.62 39.28 24.01
N ASP A 202 -14.70 37.96 24.09
CA ASP A 202 -15.11 37.20 25.29
C ASP A 202 -13.93 36.50 25.98
N SER A 203 -12.76 36.44 25.35
CA SER A 203 -11.48 36.07 25.98
C SER A 203 -10.38 37.08 25.63
N PRO A 204 -9.30 37.12 26.42
CA PRO A 204 -8.05 37.75 25.98
C PRO A 204 -7.63 37.19 24.62
N VAL A 205 -7.20 38.08 23.73
CA VAL A 205 -6.69 37.71 22.40
C VAL A 205 -5.51 38.59 21.99
N VAL A 206 -4.56 37.99 21.28
CA VAL A 206 -3.51 38.72 20.57
C VAL A 206 -3.96 39.00 19.14
N TRP A 207 -3.89 40.27 18.75
CA TRP A 207 -4.05 40.70 17.37
C TRP A 207 -2.72 41.17 16.78
N LEU A 208 -2.48 40.82 15.52
CA LEU A 208 -1.32 41.26 14.75
C LEU A 208 -1.79 41.80 13.40
N GLY A 209 -1.46 43.06 13.14
CA GLY A 209 -1.90 43.77 11.94
C GLY A 209 -0.99 43.48 10.75
N PHE A 210 -1.58 42.98 9.67
CA PHE A 210 -0.89 42.74 8.39
C PHE A 210 -1.01 43.90 7.39
N THR A 211 -1.93 44.84 7.61
CA THR A 211 -2.21 45.94 6.68
C THR A 211 -1.96 47.29 7.33
N ARG A 212 -1.43 48.23 6.54
CA ARG A 212 -1.03 49.57 6.98
C ARG A 212 -2.19 50.58 7.03
N SER A 213 -3.43 50.12 6.82
CA SER A 213 -4.57 51.01 6.65
C SER A 213 -5.86 50.34 7.09
N LEU A 214 -6.42 50.87 8.16
CA LEU A 214 -7.84 50.91 8.50
C LEU A 214 -7.90 51.77 9.75
N SER A 215 -8.73 52.81 9.72
CA SER A 215 -8.93 53.81 10.79
C SER A 215 -9.04 53.15 12.17
N LEU A 216 -7.91 52.99 12.84
CA LEU A 216 -7.76 52.39 14.16
C LEU A 216 -7.32 53.50 15.12
N PRO A 217 -7.46 53.33 16.45
CA PRO A 217 -6.94 54.33 17.39
C PRO A 217 -5.46 54.63 17.09
N SER A 218 -5.07 55.92 17.05
CA SER A 218 -3.76 56.39 16.55
C SER A 218 -2.49 55.73 17.14
N PRO A 219 -2.50 55.14 18.37
CA PRO A 219 -1.36 54.36 18.87
C PRO A 219 -1.27 52.95 18.25
N VAL A 220 -2.41 52.34 17.93
CA VAL A 220 -2.53 51.00 17.35
C VAL A 220 -2.08 51.00 15.88
N GLU A 221 -2.26 52.09 15.14
CA GLU A 221 -1.77 52.22 13.77
C GLU A 221 -0.23 52.20 13.68
N ARG A 222 0.46 52.69 14.72
CA ARG A 222 1.92 52.64 14.83
C ARG A 222 2.43 51.27 15.30
N MET A 223 1.63 50.56 16.09
CA MET A 223 2.01 49.28 16.70
C MET A 223 1.46 48.09 15.91
N ARG A 224 2.35 47.24 15.40
CA ARG A 224 1.94 46.05 14.60
C ARG A 224 1.25 44.94 15.41
N ALA A 225 1.10 45.10 16.73
CA ALA A 225 0.57 44.11 17.66
C ALA A 225 -0.29 44.75 18.75
N ALA A 226 -1.40 44.10 19.14
CA ALA A 226 -2.23 44.49 20.27
C ALA A 226 -2.67 43.27 21.09
N ILE A 227 -2.77 43.43 22.41
CA ILE A 227 -3.43 42.50 23.33
C ILE A 227 -4.79 43.10 23.65
N VAL A 228 -5.86 42.38 23.35
CA VAL A 228 -7.24 42.82 23.59
C VAL A 228 -7.83 42.01 24.73
N LEU A 229 -8.26 42.69 25.78
CA LEU A 229 -8.95 42.12 26.92
C LEU A 229 -10.47 42.33 26.79
N PRO A 230 -11.29 41.35 27.23
CA PRO A 230 -12.72 41.54 27.37
C PRO A 230 -13.04 42.68 28.34
N GLU A 231 -14.07 43.45 28.01
CA GLU A 231 -14.57 44.51 28.88
C GLU A 231 -14.85 44.01 30.31
N GLY A 232 -14.33 44.76 31.29
CA GLY A 232 -14.52 44.49 32.71
C GLY A 232 -13.66 43.34 33.25
N LEU A 233 -12.80 42.70 32.44
CA LEU A 233 -11.93 41.63 32.91
C LEU A 233 -10.86 42.15 33.90
N THR A 234 -10.28 43.31 33.61
CA THR A 234 -9.24 43.96 34.44
C THR A 234 -9.74 44.26 35.85
N THR A 235 -11.03 44.57 36.02
CA THR A 235 -11.64 44.82 37.34
C THR A 235 -11.83 43.56 38.18
N ARG A 236 -11.80 42.37 37.56
CA ARG A 236 -12.02 41.07 38.24
C ARG A 236 -10.74 40.34 38.59
N LEU A 237 -9.64 40.72 37.95
CA LEU A 237 -8.32 40.16 38.16
C LEU A 237 -7.53 41.05 39.12
N ASN A 238 -6.85 40.46 40.09
CA ASN A 238 -5.85 41.20 40.87
C ASN A 238 -4.54 41.36 40.06
N ALA A 239 -3.58 42.13 40.59
CA ALA A 239 -2.34 42.43 39.89
C ALA A 239 -1.55 41.16 39.46
N SER A 240 -1.44 40.15 40.34
CA SER A 240 -0.75 38.90 40.03
C SER A 240 -1.49 38.07 38.96
N GLU A 241 -2.82 38.04 39.00
CA GLU A 241 -3.66 37.34 38.02
C GLU A 241 -3.58 38.02 36.65
N LEU A 242 -3.68 39.36 36.61
CA LEU A 242 -3.55 40.15 35.39
C LEU A 242 -2.15 40.00 34.78
N ARG A 243 -1.10 40.04 35.61
CA ARG A 243 0.28 39.77 35.20
C ARG A 243 0.41 38.40 34.54
N TRP A 244 -0.17 37.34 35.10
CA TRP A 244 -0.13 36.01 34.49
C TRP A 244 -0.85 35.97 33.13
N VAL A 245 -2.04 36.58 33.03
CA VAL A 245 -2.78 36.67 31.75
C VAL A 245 -1.94 37.40 30.70
N LEU A 246 -1.35 38.54 31.04
CA LEU A 246 -0.50 39.30 30.10
C LEU A 246 0.75 38.52 29.70
N LEU A 247 1.41 37.81 30.62
CA LEU A 247 2.55 36.95 30.30
C LEU A 247 2.17 35.78 29.37
N HIS A 248 0.95 35.23 29.51
CA HIS A 248 0.41 34.22 28.60
C HIS A 248 0.21 34.78 27.19
N GLU A 249 -0.42 35.95 27.06
CA GLU A 249 -0.62 36.60 25.76
C GLU A 249 0.71 37.01 25.11
N LEU A 250 1.66 37.52 25.89
CA LEU A 250 3.02 37.83 25.40
C LEU A 250 3.76 36.56 24.93
N ALA A 251 3.48 35.40 25.52
CA ALA A 251 4.05 34.13 25.06
C ALA A 251 3.58 33.78 23.65
N HIS A 252 2.33 34.05 23.29
CA HIS A 252 1.83 33.88 21.92
C HIS A 252 2.56 34.78 20.91
N ILE A 253 2.84 36.04 21.29
CA ILE A 253 3.60 37.00 20.47
C ILE A 253 5.04 36.51 20.26
N ARG A 254 5.73 36.17 21.36
CA ARG A 254 7.12 35.71 21.31
C ARG A 254 7.28 34.43 20.50
N ARG A 255 6.38 33.47 20.67
CA ARG A 255 6.40 32.18 19.97
C ARG A 255 5.84 32.25 18.56
N ARG A 256 5.35 33.41 18.13
CA ARG A 256 4.79 33.64 16.80
C ARG A 256 3.64 32.69 16.46
N ASP A 257 2.83 32.38 17.47
CA ASP A 257 1.78 31.37 17.39
C ASP A 257 0.73 31.68 16.32
N HIS A 258 0.47 32.96 16.05
CA HIS A 258 -0.39 33.46 14.97
C HIS A 258 -0.01 32.94 13.57
N TRP A 259 1.28 32.80 13.25
CA TRP A 259 1.71 32.26 11.95
C TRP A 259 1.43 30.76 11.86
N SER A 260 1.69 30.03 12.95
CA SER A 260 1.39 28.59 13.01
C SER A 260 -0.11 28.35 12.87
N GLU A 261 -0.93 29.21 13.49
CA GLU A 261 -2.38 29.13 13.43
C GLU A 261 -2.91 29.50 12.04
N LEU A 262 -2.34 30.52 11.40
CA LEU A 262 -2.69 30.89 10.03
C LEU A 262 -2.40 29.73 9.07
N ALA A 263 -1.22 29.11 9.17
CA ALA A 263 -0.85 27.95 8.36
C ALA A 263 -1.81 26.76 8.57
N GLN A 264 -2.13 26.43 9.83
CA GLN A 264 -3.11 25.37 10.15
C GLN A 264 -4.50 25.66 9.58
N ARG A 265 -4.94 26.92 9.61
CA ARG A 265 -6.24 27.35 9.05
C ARG A 265 -6.25 27.27 7.52
N ILE A 266 -5.15 27.64 6.86
CA ILE A 266 -5.01 27.50 5.40
C ILE A 266 -5.00 26.01 5.02
N LEU A 267 -4.19 25.18 5.68
CA LEU A 267 -4.15 23.74 5.41
C LEU A 267 -5.50 23.07 5.71
N GLY A 268 -6.19 23.46 6.78
CA GLY A 268 -7.55 23.01 7.06
C GLY A 268 -8.58 23.48 6.04
N ALA A 269 -8.35 24.60 5.34
CA ALA A 269 -9.20 25.06 4.25
C ALA A 269 -8.93 24.29 2.94
N VAL A 270 -7.67 23.96 2.65
CA VAL A 270 -7.25 23.19 1.46
C VAL A 270 -7.68 21.72 1.58
N PHE A 271 -7.47 21.12 2.76
CA PHE A 271 -7.80 19.73 3.07
C PHE A 271 -9.04 19.65 3.97
N PHE A 272 -10.07 20.45 3.67
CA PHE A 272 -11.29 20.54 4.49
C PHE A 272 -12.02 19.20 4.59
N PHE A 273 -11.85 18.29 3.63
CA PHE A 273 -12.45 16.95 3.64
C PHE A 273 -11.70 15.95 4.54
N HIS A 274 -10.49 16.28 5.02
CA HIS A 274 -9.60 15.31 5.67
C HIS A 274 -9.72 15.35 7.21
N PRO A 275 -10.31 14.31 7.86
CA PRO A 275 -10.59 14.33 9.30
C PRO A 275 -9.32 14.36 10.17
N LEU A 276 -8.24 13.68 9.77
CA LEU A 276 -6.97 13.69 10.51
C LEU A 276 -6.26 15.04 10.48
N VAL A 277 -6.44 15.85 9.43
CA VAL A 277 -5.95 17.24 9.41
C VAL A 277 -6.67 18.06 10.49
N TRP A 278 -7.97 17.85 10.67
CA TRP A 278 -8.75 18.52 11.71
C TRP A 278 -8.34 18.08 13.12
N ALA A 279 -8.07 16.79 13.30
CA ALA A 279 -7.56 16.23 14.56
C ALA A 279 -6.20 16.83 14.91
N THR A 280 -5.29 16.88 13.94
CA THR A 280 -3.94 17.46 14.07
C THR A 280 -3.99 18.93 14.46
N ASN A 281 -4.79 19.74 13.75
CA ASN A 281 -5.01 21.15 14.07
C ASN A 281 -5.57 21.33 15.50
N THR A 282 -6.41 20.41 15.96
CA THR A 282 -6.94 20.43 17.32
C THR A 282 -5.90 20.08 18.37
N LEU A 283 -5.09 19.04 18.14
CA LEU A 283 -4.01 18.66 19.05
C LEU A 283 -2.94 19.77 19.13
N ALA A 284 -2.50 20.30 17.99
CA ALA A 284 -1.54 21.39 17.93
C ALA A 284 -2.03 22.63 18.70
N ARG A 285 -3.31 22.98 18.60
CA ARG A 285 -3.93 24.07 19.38
C ARG A 285 -3.89 23.80 20.89
N ILE A 286 -4.29 22.60 21.32
CA ILE A 286 -4.29 22.23 22.75
C ILE A 286 -2.87 22.34 23.34
N HIS A 287 -1.87 21.84 22.63
CA HIS A 287 -0.48 21.87 23.09
C HIS A 287 0.13 23.28 23.07
N ARG A 288 -0.29 24.13 22.13
CA ARG A 288 0.10 25.54 22.08
C ARG A 288 -0.38 26.32 23.31
N GLU A 289 -1.65 26.15 23.68
CA GLU A 289 -2.21 26.77 24.90
C GLU A 289 -1.43 26.33 26.15
N MET A 290 -1.13 25.03 26.28
CA MET A 290 -0.33 24.52 27.39
C MET A 290 1.12 25.05 27.37
N ALA A 291 1.69 25.31 26.19
CA ALA A 291 3.03 25.88 26.08
C ALA A 291 3.08 27.35 26.50
N CYS A 292 2.02 28.12 26.22
CA CYS A 292 1.88 29.48 26.71
C CYS A 292 1.65 29.52 28.23
N ASP A 293 0.81 28.61 28.76
CA ASP A 293 0.66 28.44 30.21
C ASP A 293 2.00 28.18 30.89
N ASP A 294 2.79 27.24 30.36
CA ASP A 294 4.11 26.90 30.90
C ASP A 294 5.09 28.08 30.81
N ALA A 295 5.06 28.86 29.71
CA ALA A 295 5.91 30.03 29.52
C ALA A 295 5.59 31.18 30.48
N ALA A 296 4.30 31.40 30.79
CA ALA A 296 3.86 32.36 31.79
C ALA A 296 4.22 31.88 33.21
N MET A 297 4.03 30.58 33.49
CA MET A 297 4.35 29.96 34.78
C MET A 297 5.85 29.98 35.11
N ALA A 298 6.73 29.84 34.11
CA ALA A 298 8.18 29.88 34.31
C ALA A 298 8.71 31.23 34.84
N ARG A 299 7.85 32.27 34.81
CA ARG A 299 8.09 33.66 35.23
C ARG A 299 7.33 34.04 36.51
N CYS A 300 6.63 33.08 37.12
CA CYS A 300 5.91 33.26 38.38
C CYS A 300 6.71 32.66 39.54
N ILE A 301 6.62 33.28 40.71
CA ILE A 301 7.22 32.74 41.94
C ILE A 301 6.40 31.51 42.39
N PRO A 302 6.97 30.46 43.01
CA PRO A 302 6.23 29.26 43.41
C PRO A 302 4.96 29.53 44.25
N LYS A 303 4.96 30.56 45.09
CA LYS A 303 3.78 30.99 45.89
C LYS A 303 2.65 31.56 45.03
N GLU A 304 2.94 32.04 43.82
CA GLU A 304 1.98 32.70 42.93
C GLU A 304 1.26 31.72 41.99
N ARG A 305 1.69 30.46 41.90
CA ARG A 305 1.10 29.44 41.01
C ARG A 305 -0.39 29.22 41.21
N ARG A 306 -0.87 29.37 42.46
CA ARG A 306 -2.30 29.28 42.80
C ARG A 306 -3.12 30.43 42.17
N PHE A 307 -2.52 31.60 41.98
CA PHE A 307 -3.15 32.73 41.30
C PHE A 307 -3.28 32.47 39.80
N CYS A 308 -2.38 31.71 39.18
CA CYS A 308 -2.44 31.38 37.75
C CYS A 308 -3.67 30.51 37.40
N ALA A 309 -3.89 29.42 38.15
CA ALA A 309 -5.08 28.58 37.96
C ALA A 309 -6.39 29.34 38.24
N ARG A 310 -6.37 30.24 39.24
CA ARG A 310 -7.50 31.12 39.57
C ARG A 310 -7.75 32.17 38.49
N ALA A 311 -6.70 32.75 37.91
CA ALA A 311 -6.79 33.68 36.79
C ALA A 311 -7.46 33.02 35.58
N LEU A 312 -7.01 31.82 35.19
CA LEU A 312 -7.62 31.05 34.10
C LEU A 312 -9.11 30.76 34.36
N LEU A 313 -9.46 30.33 35.58
CA LEU A 313 -10.87 30.12 35.96
C LEU A 313 -11.71 31.39 35.86
N LYS A 314 -11.18 32.53 36.33
CA LYS A 314 -11.87 33.83 36.23
C LYS A 314 -12.06 34.28 34.78
N VAL A 315 -11.05 34.11 33.93
CA VAL A 315 -11.12 34.40 32.49
C VAL A 315 -12.21 33.56 31.82
N VAL A 316 -12.21 32.24 32.03
CA VAL A 316 -13.21 31.32 31.46
C VAL A 316 -14.63 31.65 31.97
N ALA A 317 -14.77 31.93 33.27
CA ALA A 317 -16.06 32.28 33.87
C ALA A 317 -16.55 33.68 33.46
N HIS A 318 -15.66 34.60 33.09
CA HIS A 318 -16.01 35.91 32.56
C HIS A 318 -16.51 35.80 31.12
N GLY A 319 -15.78 35.07 30.26
CA GLY A 319 -16.19 34.83 28.88
C GLY A 319 -17.55 34.15 28.76
N ALA A 320 -17.81 33.11 29.55
CA ALA A 320 -19.11 32.42 29.58
C ALA A 320 -20.28 33.37 29.94
N ARG A 321 -20.04 34.36 30.80
CA ARG A 321 -21.04 35.39 31.15
C ARG A 321 -21.30 36.36 30.00
N LEU A 322 -20.26 36.78 29.30
CA LEU A 322 -20.39 37.67 28.14
C LEU A 322 -21.12 36.97 26.98
N GLN A 323 -20.91 35.66 26.80
CA GLN A 323 -21.60 34.84 25.78
C GLN A 323 -23.11 34.67 26.04
N SER A 324 -23.57 34.90 27.28
CA SER A 324 -24.97 34.78 27.67
C SER A 324 -25.80 36.04 27.35
N ARG A 325 -25.16 37.12 26.87
CA ARG A 325 -25.82 38.37 26.48
C ARG A 325 -26.21 38.34 24.99
N PRO A 326 -27.43 38.72 24.60
CA PRO A 326 -27.79 38.88 23.20
C PRO A 326 -27.00 40.06 22.61
N ARG A 327 -26.10 39.80 21.66
CA ARG A 327 -25.38 40.84 20.91
C ARG A 327 -26.06 41.11 19.58
N ALA A 328 -26.18 42.38 19.18
CA ALA A 328 -26.77 42.80 17.89
C ALA A 328 -26.02 42.24 16.66
N THR A 329 -24.81 41.71 16.85
CA THR A 329 -23.98 41.02 15.84
C THR A 329 -24.21 39.49 15.78
N ALA A 330 -25.32 38.99 16.34
CA ALA A 330 -25.69 37.57 16.45
C ALA A 330 -25.76 36.77 15.13
N PHE A 331 -25.60 37.40 13.96
CA PHE A 331 -25.43 36.74 12.66
C PHE A 331 -23.97 36.29 12.38
N ILE A 332 -23.27 35.81 13.41
CA ILE A 332 -22.13 34.92 13.20
C ILE A 332 -22.68 33.51 13.37
N PRO A 333 -22.89 32.75 12.28
CA PRO A 333 -23.25 31.35 12.43
C PRO A 333 -22.17 30.70 13.30
N ARG A 334 -22.60 30.21 14.48
CA ARG A 334 -21.83 29.37 15.41
C ARG A 334 -21.31 28.06 14.76
N THR A 335 -21.59 27.88 13.47
CA THR A 335 -21.17 26.79 12.59
C THR A 335 -20.07 27.25 11.63
N ILE A 336 -18.85 27.48 12.15
CA ILE A 336 -17.62 27.50 11.34
C ILE A 336 -16.88 26.16 11.59
N PRO A 337 -16.91 25.18 10.68
CA PRO A 337 -15.92 24.11 10.69
C PRO A 337 -14.52 24.75 10.56
N GLY A 338 -13.63 24.50 11.52
CA GLY A 338 -12.28 25.10 11.55
C GLY A 338 -12.13 26.42 12.31
N LEU A 339 -13.22 27.08 12.74
CA LEU A 339 -13.16 28.01 13.89
C LEU A 339 -13.69 27.23 15.08
N SER A 340 -12.79 26.49 15.73
CA SER A 340 -13.06 25.91 17.03
C SER A 340 -13.21 27.03 18.08
N SER A 341 -14.32 27.77 18.03
CA SER A 341 -15.17 27.91 19.21
C SER A 341 -15.92 26.59 19.39
N LEU A 342 -15.18 25.49 19.49
CA LEU A 342 -15.64 24.23 20.07
C LEU A 342 -15.40 24.35 21.57
N ASN A 343 -15.98 25.38 22.17
CA ASN A 343 -15.87 25.69 23.59
C ASN A 343 -14.41 25.91 24.04
N HIS A 344 -14.22 26.69 25.08
CA HIS A 344 -13.35 26.18 26.14
C HIS A 344 -14.02 24.87 26.57
N SER A 345 -13.75 23.75 25.88
CA SER A 345 -14.34 22.48 26.28
C SER A 345 -14.02 22.38 27.76
N LYS A 346 -15.03 22.18 28.61
CA LYS A 346 -14.81 22.03 30.04
C LYS A 346 -13.64 21.05 30.28
N LYS A 347 -13.43 20.10 29.36
CA LYS A 347 -12.27 19.21 29.24
C LYS A 347 -10.92 19.94 29.05
N LEU A 348 -10.77 20.88 28.12
CA LEU A 348 -9.52 21.64 27.92
C LEU A 348 -9.23 22.59 29.09
N ALA A 349 -10.23 23.34 29.55
CA ALA A 349 -10.08 24.21 30.72
C ALA A 349 -9.68 23.38 31.96
N ARG A 350 -10.37 22.25 32.20
CA ARG A 350 -10.02 21.28 33.25
C ARG A 350 -8.61 20.73 33.08
N LYS A 351 -8.20 20.37 31.85
CA LYS A 351 -6.85 19.87 31.57
C LYS A 351 -5.79 20.92 31.88
N ARG A 352 -5.99 22.19 31.47
CA ARG A 352 -5.09 23.31 31.80
C ARG A 352 -5.04 23.57 33.31
N ILE A 353 -6.18 23.57 34.00
CA ILE A 353 -6.26 23.77 35.47
C ILE A 353 -5.56 22.64 36.24
N MET A 354 -5.88 21.38 35.92
CA MET A 354 -5.20 20.21 36.51
C MET A 354 -3.70 20.29 36.29
N LYS A 355 -3.30 20.67 35.08
CA LYS A 355 -1.91 20.87 34.70
C LYS A 355 -1.27 22.00 35.52
N LEU A 356 -1.93 23.12 35.75
CA LEU A 356 -1.40 24.23 36.55
C LEU A 356 -1.30 23.91 38.06
N ALA A 357 -2.09 22.95 38.55
CA ALA A 357 -2.13 22.55 39.97
C ALA A 357 -0.98 21.61 40.39
N GLU A 358 -0.26 21.00 39.46
CA GLU A 358 0.87 20.13 39.76
C GLU A 358 2.09 20.94 40.28
N THR A 359 2.39 20.79 41.57
CA THR A 359 3.43 21.54 42.28
C THR A 359 4.86 21.09 41.99
N ASN A 360 5.07 19.81 41.65
CA ASN A 360 6.39 19.18 41.60
C ASN A 360 6.91 18.97 40.17
N ARG A 361 7.01 20.06 39.41
CA ARG A 361 7.53 20.01 38.04
C ARG A 361 8.98 20.45 37.95
N PRO A 362 9.87 19.67 37.31
CA PRO A 362 11.10 20.24 36.78
C PRO A 362 10.68 21.24 35.70
N ILE A 363 10.82 22.54 35.99
CA ILE A 363 10.83 23.56 34.95
C ILE A 363 12.08 23.27 34.16
N ALA A 364 11.95 22.50 33.08
CA ALA A 364 13.07 22.09 32.23
C ALA A 364 13.66 23.35 31.57
N ARG A 365 14.55 24.04 32.29
CA ARG A 365 15.32 25.19 31.81
C ARG A 365 16.46 24.78 30.88
N GLY A 366 16.68 23.48 30.68
CA GLY A 366 17.72 22.99 29.79
C GLY A 366 17.33 21.64 29.20
N LEU A 367 16.63 21.66 28.07
CA LEU A 367 16.91 20.76 26.94
C LEU A 367 16.05 21.21 25.75
N GLN A 368 16.44 22.30 25.11
CA GLN A 368 15.96 22.59 23.75
C GLN A 368 16.52 21.58 22.72
N ALA A 369 17.53 20.80 23.10
CA ALA A 369 18.18 19.81 22.26
C ALA A 369 17.39 18.50 22.08
N SER A 370 16.54 18.08 23.02
CA SER A 370 15.82 16.80 22.91
C SER A 370 14.69 16.85 21.87
N GLY A 371 14.04 18.00 21.66
CA GLY A 371 13.08 18.17 20.56
C GLY A 371 13.75 18.09 19.19
N PHE A 372 14.94 18.69 19.06
CA PHE A 372 15.74 18.63 17.84
C PHE A 372 16.29 17.23 17.58
N ILE A 373 16.68 16.49 18.61
CA ILE A 373 17.15 15.11 18.51
C ILE A 373 15.98 14.18 18.14
N VAL A 374 14.77 14.34 18.67
CA VAL A 374 13.63 13.51 18.25
C VAL A 374 13.13 13.93 16.86
N ILE A 375 13.24 15.20 16.46
CA ILE A 375 13.00 15.62 15.06
C ILE A 375 14.11 15.08 14.14
N LEU A 376 15.37 15.05 14.55
CA LEU A 376 16.48 14.45 13.78
C LEU A 376 16.41 12.93 13.78
N ILE A 377 15.86 12.29 14.81
CA ILE A 377 15.61 10.85 14.86
C ILE A 377 14.34 10.52 14.09
N ALA A 378 13.28 11.33 14.12
CA ALA A 378 12.08 11.10 13.32
C ALA A 378 12.32 11.40 11.84
N SER A 379 13.02 12.50 11.53
CA SER A 379 13.53 12.78 10.19
C SER A 379 14.61 11.80 9.79
N GLY A 380 15.44 11.32 10.73
CA GLY A 380 16.48 10.32 10.49
C GLY A 380 15.94 8.90 10.39
N VAL A 381 14.80 8.58 10.98
CA VAL A 381 14.04 7.32 10.83
C VAL A 381 13.14 7.41 9.59
N ALA A 382 12.65 8.59 9.20
CA ALA A 382 12.05 8.80 7.89
C ALA A 382 13.13 8.73 6.79
N LEU A 383 14.32 9.30 7.04
CA LEU A 383 15.48 9.22 6.16
C LEU A 383 16.12 7.83 6.19
N ALA A 384 16.05 7.07 7.29
CA ALA A 384 16.53 5.69 7.38
C ALA A 384 15.46 4.70 6.93
N ALA A 385 14.17 4.99 7.02
CA ALA A 385 13.15 4.25 6.25
C ALA A 385 13.30 4.53 4.75
N ALA A 386 13.85 5.69 4.37
CA ALA A 386 14.26 6.04 3.01
C ALA A 386 15.72 5.68 2.66
N ARG A 387 16.55 5.25 3.63
CA ARG A 387 17.98 4.90 3.48
C ARG A 387 18.33 3.54 4.06
N PHE A 388 17.35 2.76 4.52
CA PHE A 388 17.50 1.33 4.64
C PHE A 388 17.73 0.91 3.20
N PRO A 389 18.98 0.56 2.85
CA PRO A 389 19.24 -0.03 1.58
C PRO A 389 18.70 -1.46 1.74
N GLY A 390 17.38 -1.62 1.60
CA GLY A 390 16.95 -2.72 0.76
C GLY A 390 17.66 -2.42 -0.54
N ALA A 391 18.66 -3.23 -0.88
CA ALA A 391 19.51 -3.03 -2.04
C ALA A 391 18.60 -2.91 -3.28
N THR A 392 18.17 -1.69 -3.58
CA THR A 392 17.64 -1.29 -4.86
C THR A 392 18.86 -1.21 -5.76
N LEU A 393 19.24 -2.35 -6.32
CA LEU A 393 19.84 -2.39 -7.65
C LEU A 393 18.76 -1.91 -8.63
N GLN A 394 18.45 -0.61 -8.60
CA GLN A 394 17.56 0.03 -9.56
C GLN A 394 18.11 1.35 -10.08
N ASP A 395 19.43 1.54 -9.92
CA ASP A 395 20.26 2.39 -10.78
C ASP A 395 21.44 1.56 -11.33
N ALA A 396 21.18 0.30 -11.73
CA ALA A 396 21.97 -0.25 -12.81
C ALA A 396 21.57 0.53 -14.07
N PRO A 397 22.52 1.04 -14.87
CA PRO A 397 22.19 1.73 -16.10
C PRO A 397 21.24 0.85 -16.92
N SER A 398 20.33 1.48 -17.66
CA SER A 398 19.50 0.86 -18.69
C SER A 398 20.36 0.33 -19.86
N ALA A 399 21.41 -0.43 -19.55
CA ALA A 399 21.85 -1.48 -20.42
C ALA A 399 20.70 -2.47 -20.45
N SER A 400 20.11 -2.68 -21.62
CA SER A 400 19.31 -3.86 -21.91
C SER A 400 19.98 -5.04 -21.24
N LEU A 401 19.39 -5.55 -20.16
CA LEU A 401 19.83 -6.81 -19.56
C LEU A 401 19.57 -7.82 -20.67
N GLU A 402 20.60 -8.16 -21.44
CA GLU A 402 20.46 -9.13 -22.51
C GLU A 402 19.93 -10.40 -21.85
N TRP A 403 18.70 -10.75 -22.23
CA TRP A 403 18.09 -11.99 -21.81
C TRP A 403 19.07 -13.11 -22.17
N THR A 404 19.35 -13.97 -21.20
CA THR A 404 20.07 -15.20 -21.48
C THR A 404 19.16 -16.38 -21.14
N PRO A 405 18.92 -17.31 -22.08
CA PRO A 405 18.34 -18.62 -21.77
C PRO A 405 19.21 -19.40 -20.76
N SER A 406 20.38 -18.85 -20.42
CA SER A 406 21.31 -19.36 -19.41
C SER A 406 20.70 -19.55 -18.02
N ALA A 407 19.73 -18.73 -17.58
CA ALA A 407 19.21 -18.84 -16.21
C ALA A 407 18.41 -20.14 -15.98
N ALA A 408 17.45 -20.45 -16.87
CA ALA A 408 16.68 -21.69 -16.82
C ALA A 408 17.58 -22.92 -17.00
N LYS A 409 18.57 -22.80 -17.91
CA LYS A 409 19.57 -23.83 -18.15
C LYS A 409 20.48 -24.05 -16.92
N LEU A 410 20.92 -23.00 -16.24
CA LEU A 410 21.74 -23.08 -15.02
C LEU A 410 20.99 -23.78 -13.90
N ALA A 411 19.69 -23.49 -13.74
CA ALA A 411 18.85 -24.15 -12.75
C ALA A 411 18.71 -25.66 -13.04
N THR A 412 18.49 -26.04 -14.29
CA THR A 412 18.40 -27.46 -14.66
C THR A 412 19.74 -28.18 -14.67
N ASP A 413 20.85 -27.51 -15.02
CA ASP A 413 22.21 -28.04 -14.84
C ASP A 413 22.47 -28.34 -13.36
N TRP A 414 22.03 -27.46 -12.48
CA TRP A 414 22.12 -27.67 -11.04
C TRP A 414 21.24 -28.86 -10.58
N LEU A 415 19.99 -28.95 -11.04
CA LEU A 415 19.09 -30.08 -10.75
C LEU A 415 19.70 -31.41 -11.16
N MET A 416 20.25 -31.51 -12.38
CA MET A 416 20.96 -32.72 -12.83
C MET A 416 22.12 -33.08 -11.90
N SER A 417 22.84 -32.08 -11.39
CA SER A 417 23.94 -32.29 -10.44
C SER A 417 23.48 -32.66 -9.01
N ALA A 418 22.22 -32.40 -8.68
CA ALA A 418 21.60 -32.67 -7.39
C ALA A 418 20.77 -33.98 -7.38
N GLN A 419 20.61 -34.64 -8.54
CA GLN A 419 19.92 -35.91 -8.67
C GLN A 419 20.61 -37.01 -7.85
N GLN A 420 19.82 -37.79 -7.12
CA GLN A 420 20.32 -38.87 -6.27
C GLN A 420 20.67 -40.13 -7.10
N PRO A 421 21.44 -41.07 -6.54
CA PRO A 421 21.77 -42.33 -7.22
C PRO A 421 20.56 -43.20 -7.57
N ASP A 422 19.47 -43.10 -6.81
CA ASP A 422 18.19 -43.77 -7.08
C ASP A 422 17.36 -43.06 -8.18
N GLY A 423 17.86 -41.96 -8.73
CA GLY A 423 17.22 -41.16 -9.76
C GLY A 423 16.28 -40.08 -9.23
N GLY A 424 15.95 -40.08 -7.94
CA GLY A 424 15.05 -39.09 -7.34
C GLY A 424 15.73 -37.77 -6.95
N TRP A 425 14.93 -36.84 -6.45
CA TRP A 425 15.36 -35.64 -5.75
C TRP A 425 14.70 -35.55 -4.38
N MET A 426 15.43 -35.04 -3.39
CA MET A 426 14.99 -35.04 -2.00
C MET A 426 15.11 -33.68 -1.32
N TYR A 427 14.39 -33.52 -0.20
CA TYR A 427 14.30 -32.31 0.62
C TYR A 427 15.66 -31.77 1.13
N ALA A 428 16.69 -32.60 1.20
CA ALA A 428 18.04 -32.17 1.57
C ALA A 428 19.04 -32.68 0.51
N PRO A 429 19.56 -31.82 -0.38
CA PRO A 429 20.54 -32.24 -1.37
C PRO A 429 21.80 -32.81 -0.69
N PRO A 430 22.66 -33.56 -1.42
CA PRO A 430 23.82 -34.24 -0.84
C PRO A 430 24.70 -33.29 -0.01
N LYS A 431 25.33 -33.75 1.08
CA LYS A 431 26.08 -32.88 2.02
C LYS A 431 27.14 -31.98 1.36
N ASN A 432 27.75 -32.41 0.27
CA ASN A 432 28.72 -31.62 -0.50
C ASN A 432 28.09 -30.52 -1.37
N LYS A 433 26.77 -30.56 -1.53
CA LYS A 433 25.94 -29.56 -2.21
C LYS A 433 25.23 -28.63 -1.22
N GLN A 434 25.27 -28.90 0.09
CA GLN A 434 24.70 -28.01 1.10
C GLN A 434 25.64 -26.81 1.37
N PRO A 435 25.11 -25.64 1.75
CA PRO A 435 25.94 -24.49 2.09
C PRO A 435 26.77 -24.77 3.37
N LYS A 436 28.06 -24.39 3.37
CA LYS A 436 29.00 -24.63 4.49
C LYS A 436 28.72 -23.78 5.75
N SER A 437 27.95 -22.71 5.58
CA SER A 437 27.35 -21.89 6.64
C SER A 437 25.89 -21.65 6.24
N PRO A 438 24.95 -21.52 7.19
CA PRO A 438 23.59 -21.08 6.89
C PRO A 438 23.64 -19.61 6.43
N VAL A 439 23.98 -19.39 5.17
CA VAL A 439 24.03 -18.08 4.57
C VAL A 439 22.59 -17.65 4.34
N ILE A 440 22.18 -16.65 5.13
CA ILE A 440 20.84 -16.05 5.15
C ILE A 440 19.78 -17.01 5.70
N ALA A 441 20.03 -17.52 6.91
CA ALA A 441 18.90 -17.60 7.83
C ALA A 441 18.42 -16.15 8.02
N ALA A 442 17.29 -15.80 7.41
CA ALA A 442 16.55 -14.67 7.94
C ALA A 442 16.31 -14.99 9.42
N GLU A 443 16.99 -14.28 10.33
CA GLU A 443 16.73 -14.34 11.78
C GLU A 443 15.29 -13.91 12.12
N SER A 444 14.43 -13.67 11.14
CA SER A 444 13.00 -13.58 11.32
C SER A 444 12.29 -14.02 10.03
N THR A 445 11.78 -15.25 10.01
CA THR A 445 10.43 -15.62 9.51
C THR A 445 10.25 -17.14 9.55
N SER A 446 10.15 -17.69 10.77
CA SER A 446 9.08 -18.62 11.15
C SER A 446 9.48 -19.28 12.47
N GLY A 447 8.63 -19.15 13.48
CA GLY A 447 8.64 -20.05 14.64
C GLY A 447 8.14 -21.46 14.28
N ALA A 448 8.18 -21.84 13.00
CA ALA A 448 7.76 -23.14 12.51
C ALA A 448 9.01 -24.02 12.42
N GLY A 449 9.18 -24.90 13.41
CA GLY A 449 10.14 -25.98 13.30
C GLY A 449 9.80 -26.90 12.11
N PRO A 450 10.72 -27.79 11.71
CA PRO A 450 10.51 -28.76 10.62
C PRO A 450 9.22 -29.60 10.77
N GLU A 451 8.69 -29.77 11.99
CA GLU A 451 7.42 -30.44 12.26
C GLU A 451 6.18 -29.69 11.75
N GLN A 452 6.21 -28.35 11.66
CA GLN A 452 5.10 -27.55 11.13
C GLN A 452 5.19 -27.38 9.59
N ALA A 453 6.38 -27.58 9.03
CA ALA A 453 6.62 -27.59 7.58
C ALA A 453 6.16 -28.90 6.92
N ALA A 454 6.05 -30.00 7.69
CA ALA A 454 5.60 -31.31 7.23
C ALA A 454 4.14 -31.37 6.71
N PHE A 455 3.33 -30.32 6.92
CA PHE A 455 1.95 -30.24 6.44
C PHE A 455 1.81 -29.49 5.09
N ASP A 456 2.90 -28.94 4.56
CA ASP A 456 2.87 -28.22 3.29
C ASP A 456 3.05 -29.22 2.12
N PRO A 457 2.18 -29.19 1.09
CA PRO A 457 2.12 -30.20 0.04
C PRO A 457 3.40 -30.37 -0.77
N TYR A 458 4.33 -29.41 -0.75
CA TYR A 458 5.59 -29.50 -1.50
C TYR A 458 6.72 -30.19 -0.73
N TYR A 459 6.53 -30.55 0.55
CA TYR A 459 7.51 -31.25 1.39
C TYR A 459 7.45 -32.77 1.15
N SER A 460 7.64 -33.18 -0.10
CA SER A 460 7.65 -34.58 -0.51
C SER A 460 8.73 -34.82 -1.56
N ASP A 461 9.60 -35.80 -1.33
CA ASP A 461 10.62 -36.20 -2.30
C ASP A 461 9.99 -36.61 -3.65
N ILE A 462 8.77 -37.15 -3.62
CA ILE A 462 8.00 -37.47 -4.83
C ILE A 462 7.59 -36.18 -5.57
N ALA A 463 7.07 -35.17 -4.85
CA ALA A 463 6.70 -33.89 -5.45
C ALA A 463 7.94 -33.16 -6.01
N LEU A 464 9.06 -33.16 -5.28
CA LEU A 464 10.33 -32.58 -5.72
C LEU A 464 10.86 -33.28 -6.97
N THR A 465 10.85 -34.61 -6.98
CA THR A 465 11.23 -35.42 -8.14
C THR A 465 10.34 -35.11 -9.34
N ALA A 466 9.03 -35.02 -9.13
CA ALA A 466 8.07 -34.70 -10.19
C ALA A 466 8.31 -33.31 -10.80
N MET A 467 8.51 -32.28 -9.99
CA MET A 467 8.79 -30.93 -10.48
C MET A 467 10.15 -30.86 -11.20
N ALA A 468 11.18 -31.55 -10.68
CA ALA A 468 12.49 -31.62 -11.34
C ALA A 468 12.40 -32.33 -12.70
N VAL A 469 11.64 -33.42 -12.81
CA VAL A 469 11.36 -34.10 -14.08
C VAL A 469 10.66 -33.17 -15.06
N GLN A 470 9.59 -32.47 -14.64
CA GLN A 470 8.89 -31.50 -15.51
C GLN A 470 9.84 -30.41 -16.03
N ALA A 471 10.70 -29.84 -15.16
CA ALA A 471 11.68 -28.84 -15.55
C ALA A 471 12.69 -29.38 -16.59
N LEU A 472 13.13 -30.62 -16.43
CA LEU A 472 14.04 -31.27 -17.37
C LEU A 472 13.34 -31.65 -18.69
N VAL A 473 12.05 -32.02 -18.66
CA VAL A 473 11.25 -32.24 -19.88
C VAL A 473 11.18 -30.95 -20.71
N ARG A 474 10.90 -29.80 -20.06
CA ARG A 474 10.92 -28.50 -20.75
C ARG A 474 12.31 -28.18 -21.30
N ARG A 475 13.38 -28.43 -20.53
CA ARG A 475 14.75 -28.29 -21.06
C ARG A 475 14.99 -29.15 -22.30
N ALA A 476 14.57 -30.41 -22.28
CA ALA A 476 14.79 -31.33 -23.39
C ALA A 476 14.05 -30.90 -24.67
N ALA A 477 12.96 -30.14 -24.56
CA ALA A 477 12.30 -29.53 -25.72
C ALA A 477 13.15 -28.43 -26.38
N HIS A 478 13.93 -27.68 -25.59
CA HIS A 478 14.86 -26.64 -26.06
C HIS A 478 16.25 -27.18 -26.45
N GLU A 479 16.65 -28.33 -25.91
CA GLU A 479 17.93 -29.01 -26.17
C GLU A 479 17.72 -30.51 -26.51
N PRO A 480 17.08 -30.85 -27.66
CA PRO A 480 16.64 -32.22 -27.95
C PRO A 480 17.77 -33.25 -28.09
N ASP A 481 18.99 -32.83 -28.44
CA ASP A 481 20.17 -33.70 -28.56
C ASP A 481 20.88 -33.95 -27.20
N GLY A 482 20.34 -33.43 -26.10
CA GLY A 482 20.90 -33.54 -24.75
C GLY A 482 20.76 -34.94 -24.15
N LYS A 483 21.60 -35.90 -24.58
CA LYS A 483 21.58 -37.28 -24.06
C LYS A 483 21.59 -37.35 -22.52
N SER A 484 22.40 -36.50 -21.87
CA SER A 484 22.48 -36.42 -20.41
C SER A 484 21.19 -35.92 -19.74
N VAL A 485 20.45 -35.03 -20.40
CA VAL A 485 19.15 -34.53 -19.92
C VAL A 485 18.12 -35.66 -20.00
N ARG A 486 18.10 -36.40 -21.12
CA ARG A 486 17.20 -37.55 -21.30
C ARG A 486 17.45 -38.65 -20.26
N GLU A 487 18.71 -39.00 -20.02
CA GLU A 487 19.10 -39.96 -19.00
C GLU A 487 18.65 -39.51 -17.59
N ALA A 488 18.76 -38.21 -17.28
CA ALA A 488 18.28 -37.68 -16.01
C ALA A 488 16.75 -37.76 -15.87
N ILE A 489 16.00 -37.45 -16.94
CA ILE A 489 14.53 -37.63 -17.00
C ILE A 489 14.16 -39.09 -16.75
N ASP A 490 14.77 -40.02 -17.48
CA ASP A 490 14.42 -41.44 -17.40
C ASP A 490 14.69 -42.03 -16.02
N ARG A 491 15.79 -41.63 -15.36
CA ARG A 491 16.06 -41.99 -13.96
C ARG A 491 15.03 -41.39 -12.99
N GLY A 492 14.64 -40.14 -13.20
CA GLY A 492 13.60 -39.49 -12.38
C GLY A 492 12.25 -40.18 -12.50
N VAL A 493 11.85 -40.51 -13.73
CA VAL A 493 10.61 -41.26 -14.00
C VAL A 493 10.68 -42.67 -13.39
N ALA A 494 11.81 -43.37 -13.51
CA ALA A 494 11.99 -44.67 -12.87
C ALA A 494 11.81 -44.59 -11.34
N SER A 495 12.41 -43.58 -10.70
CA SER A 495 12.23 -43.32 -9.27
C SER A 495 10.76 -43.09 -8.89
N LEU A 496 10.00 -42.34 -9.69
CA LEU A 496 8.57 -42.14 -9.48
C LEU A 496 7.78 -43.45 -9.61
N LEU A 497 8.06 -44.25 -10.65
CA LEU A 497 7.44 -45.57 -10.86
C LEU A 497 7.69 -46.50 -9.67
N ASP A 498 8.92 -46.55 -9.16
CA ASP A 498 9.29 -47.37 -7.99
C ASP A 498 8.60 -46.90 -6.70
N SER A 499 8.22 -45.61 -6.63
CA SER A 499 7.48 -45.04 -5.49
C SER A 499 5.97 -45.28 -5.53
N GLN A 500 5.43 -45.79 -6.64
CA GLN A 500 4.00 -46.04 -6.80
C GLN A 500 3.57 -47.29 -6.03
N ASP A 501 2.53 -47.17 -5.21
CA ASP A 501 1.92 -48.32 -4.55
C ASP A 501 1.22 -49.20 -5.60
N PRO A 502 1.65 -50.47 -5.79
CA PRO A 502 1.19 -51.31 -6.89
C PRO A 502 -0.26 -51.79 -6.72
N ARG A 503 -0.86 -51.67 -5.53
CA ARG A 503 -2.24 -52.10 -5.27
C ARG A 503 -3.23 -50.96 -5.49
N SER A 504 -2.85 -49.76 -5.06
CA SER A 504 -3.71 -48.58 -5.09
C SER A 504 -3.48 -47.69 -6.31
N GLY A 505 -2.30 -47.73 -6.93
CA GLY A 505 -1.89 -46.84 -8.03
C GLY A 505 -1.46 -45.45 -7.55
N ARG A 506 -1.28 -45.28 -6.24
CA ARG A 506 -1.00 -44.00 -5.60
C ARG A 506 0.49 -43.77 -5.46
N PHE A 507 0.93 -42.52 -5.59
CA PHE A 507 2.29 -42.12 -5.22
C PHE A 507 2.29 -41.57 -3.79
N GLY A 508 3.23 -42.02 -2.97
CA GLY A 508 3.45 -41.51 -1.61
C GLY A 508 2.68 -42.20 -0.48
N PRO A 509 2.96 -41.82 0.78
CA PRO A 509 2.42 -42.44 2.00
C PRO A 509 0.92 -42.13 2.24
N LYS A 510 0.25 -42.85 3.17
CA LYS A 510 -1.16 -42.62 3.59
C LYS A 510 -1.26 -41.51 4.65
N ASP A 511 -0.74 -40.33 4.35
CA ASP A 511 -0.91 -39.13 5.18
C ASP A 511 -1.81 -38.10 4.47
N GLY A 512 -1.86 -36.85 4.93
CA GLY A 512 -2.70 -35.82 4.32
C GLY A 512 -2.03 -35.05 3.16
N THR A 513 -0.73 -35.24 2.92
CA THR A 513 0.05 -34.41 1.98
C THR A 513 0.35 -35.11 0.66
N PHE A 514 0.16 -36.44 0.58
CA PHE A 514 0.47 -37.22 -0.64
C PHE A 514 -0.35 -36.83 -1.87
N MET A 515 -1.56 -36.27 -1.73
CA MET A 515 -2.45 -36.03 -2.88
C MET A 515 -1.83 -35.08 -3.92
N VAL A 516 -1.15 -34.02 -3.47
CA VAL A 516 -0.43 -33.11 -4.38
C VAL A 516 0.75 -33.82 -5.03
N ALA A 517 1.54 -34.56 -4.24
CA ALA A 517 2.66 -35.34 -4.77
C ALA A 517 2.20 -36.36 -5.82
N HIS A 518 1.04 -36.99 -5.60
CA HIS A 518 0.42 -37.92 -6.54
C HIS A 518 0.03 -37.26 -7.85
N MET A 519 -0.63 -36.09 -7.79
CA MET A 519 -1.02 -35.34 -9.00
C MET A 519 0.21 -34.85 -9.77
N LEU A 520 1.20 -34.25 -9.09
CA LEU A 520 2.44 -33.80 -9.71
C LEU A 520 3.23 -34.95 -10.33
N ALA A 521 3.34 -36.09 -9.65
CA ALA A 521 4.00 -37.28 -10.20
C ALA A 521 3.27 -37.81 -11.43
N THR A 522 1.93 -37.77 -11.43
CA THR A 522 1.13 -38.16 -12.60
C THR A 522 1.42 -37.25 -13.79
N VAL A 523 1.44 -35.92 -13.59
CA VAL A 523 1.83 -34.95 -14.63
C VAL A 523 3.25 -35.23 -15.14
N ALA A 524 4.21 -35.39 -14.24
CA ALA A 524 5.61 -35.61 -14.61
C ALA A 524 5.82 -36.90 -15.43
N VAL A 525 5.18 -38.01 -15.03
CA VAL A 525 5.25 -39.28 -15.79
C VAL A 525 4.56 -39.12 -17.15
N ALA A 526 3.42 -38.43 -17.20
CA ALA A 526 2.66 -38.23 -18.43
C ALA A 526 3.44 -37.39 -19.44
N GLU A 527 3.91 -36.20 -19.05
CA GLU A 527 4.70 -35.31 -19.91
C GLU A 527 5.98 -35.99 -20.41
N ALA A 528 6.69 -36.72 -19.53
CA ALA A 528 7.88 -37.46 -19.93
C ALA A 528 7.58 -38.64 -20.89
N SER A 529 6.31 -39.06 -21.00
CA SER A 529 5.87 -40.16 -21.87
C SER A 529 5.40 -39.70 -23.24
N VAL A 530 5.19 -38.39 -23.46
CA VAL A 530 4.81 -37.87 -24.79
C VAL A 530 5.92 -38.21 -25.80
N GLY A 531 5.57 -38.98 -26.83
CA GLY A 531 6.52 -39.51 -27.83
C GLY A 531 7.47 -40.62 -27.34
N HIS A 532 7.41 -41.00 -26.06
CA HIS A 532 8.30 -41.96 -25.40
C HIS A 532 7.54 -42.93 -24.47
N MET A 533 6.30 -43.27 -24.83
CA MET A 533 5.46 -44.15 -24.02
C MET A 533 6.08 -45.55 -23.92
N THR A 534 6.06 -46.12 -22.72
CA THR A 534 6.45 -47.51 -22.46
C THR A 534 5.32 -48.20 -21.71
N ALA A 535 5.21 -49.53 -21.82
CA ALA A 535 4.18 -50.29 -21.13
C ALA A 535 4.17 -50.06 -19.60
N GLY A 536 5.34 -49.83 -19.00
CA GLY A 536 5.46 -49.50 -17.58
C GLY A 536 4.90 -48.12 -17.24
N ARG A 537 5.19 -47.10 -18.06
CA ARG A 537 4.65 -45.74 -17.87
C ARG A 537 3.14 -45.69 -18.12
N GLU A 538 2.66 -46.38 -19.15
CA GLU A 538 1.23 -46.51 -19.45
C GLU A 538 0.47 -47.15 -18.30
N SER A 539 0.93 -48.31 -17.81
CA SER A 539 0.33 -49.00 -16.67
C SER A 539 0.32 -48.15 -15.40
N CYS A 540 1.41 -47.41 -15.17
CA CYS A 540 1.55 -46.48 -14.05
C CYS A 540 0.54 -45.33 -14.13
N LEU A 541 0.36 -44.72 -15.30
CA LEU A 541 -0.62 -43.66 -15.54
C LEU A 541 -2.05 -44.17 -15.37
N GLU A 542 -2.41 -45.31 -15.95
CA GLU A 542 -3.74 -45.89 -15.75
C GLU A 542 -4.04 -46.16 -14.27
N ALA A 543 -3.07 -46.70 -13.53
CA ALA A 543 -3.22 -46.95 -12.10
C ALA A 543 -3.42 -45.64 -11.32
N SER A 544 -2.69 -44.59 -11.70
CA SER A 544 -2.82 -43.26 -11.10
C SER A 544 -4.18 -42.63 -11.38
N LEU A 545 -4.66 -42.69 -12.61
CA LEU A 545 -5.98 -42.17 -12.98
C LEU A 545 -7.12 -42.94 -12.29
N ARG A 546 -6.99 -44.27 -12.18
CA ARG A 546 -7.94 -45.09 -11.39
C ARG A 546 -7.96 -44.67 -9.91
N PHE A 547 -6.81 -44.29 -9.35
CA PHE A 547 -6.75 -43.78 -7.99
C PHE A 547 -7.41 -42.40 -7.87
N LEU A 548 -7.08 -41.45 -8.76
CA LEU A 548 -7.70 -40.12 -8.79
C LEU A 548 -9.23 -40.18 -8.92
N GLY A 549 -9.74 -41.09 -9.75
CA GLY A 549 -11.17 -41.33 -9.88
C GLY A 549 -11.85 -41.79 -8.58
N LYS A 550 -11.16 -42.61 -7.78
CA LYS A 550 -11.64 -43.04 -6.44
C LYS A 550 -11.54 -41.94 -5.38
N ALA A 551 -10.56 -41.04 -5.51
CA ALA A 551 -10.34 -39.93 -4.59
C ALA A 551 -11.23 -38.71 -4.90
N ARG A 552 -11.93 -38.70 -6.04
CA ARG A 552 -12.82 -37.60 -6.42
C ARG A 552 -14.04 -37.51 -5.50
N ASN A 553 -14.38 -36.30 -5.05
CA ASN A 553 -15.57 -36.08 -4.24
C ASN A 553 -16.87 -36.07 -5.07
N PRO A 554 -18.04 -36.30 -4.44
CA PRO A 554 -19.34 -36.28 -5.11
C PRO A 554 -19.68 -34.95 -5.82
N TYR A 555 -19.16 -33.82 -5.34
CA TYR A 555 -19.38 -32.49 -5.95
C TYR A 555 -18.43 -32.15 -7.11
N ALA A 556 -17.77 -33.17 -7.65
CA ALA A 556 -16.85 -33.13 -8.80
C ALA A 556 -15.49 -32.42 -8.59
N GLY A 557 -15.15 -32.03 -7.36
CA GLY A 557 -13.82 -31.52 -7.02
C GLY A 557 -12.93 -32.55 -6.31
N TRP A 558 -11.73 -32.10 -5.94
CA TRP A 558 -10.76 -32.86 -5.13
C TRP A 558 -10.33 -32.07 -3.90
N ARG A 559 -9.84 -32.82 -2.92
CA ARG A 559 -9.13 -32.32 -1.74
C ARG A 559 -8.05 -33.34 -1.34
N TYR A 560 -7.58 -33.28 -0.11
CA TYR A 560 -6.49 -34.10 0.42
C TYR A 560 -6.89 -35.54 0.80
N ASP A 561 -8.19 -35.84 0.96
CA ASP A 561 -8.66 -37.10 1.54
C ASP A 561 -8.83 -38.24 0.53
N SER A 562 -8.49 -39.47 0.96
CA SER A 562 -8.84 -40.72 0.27
C SER A 562 -9.06 -41.82 1.32
N PRO A 563 -10.30 -42.25 1.61
CA PRO A 563 -11.53 -41.98 0.86
C PRO A 563 -11.99 -40.51 0.91
N PRO A 564 -12.73 -40.04 -0.12
CA PRO A 564 -13.17 -38.65 -0.24
C PRO A 564 -14.08 -38.23 0.92
N SER A 565 -13.83 -37.05 1.49
CA SER A 565 -14.56 -36.49 2.64
C SER A 565 -15.83 -35.73 2.25
N GLY A 566 -16.02 -35.43 0.97
CA GLY A 566 -17.10 -34.58 0.45
C GLY A 566 -16.73 -33.10 0.37
N ASP A 567 -15.58 -32.70 0.90
CA ASP A 567 -15.06 -31.34 0.88
C ASP A 567 -14.10 -31.13 -0.31
N ASN A 568 -14.08 -29.94 -0.91
CA ASN A 568 -13.30 -29.62 -2.12
C ASN A 568 -12.53 -28.32 -1.96
N ASP A 569 -11.40 -28.21 -2.66
CA ASP A 569 -10.75 -26.92 -2.88
C ASP A 569 -10.32 -26.74 -4.34
N THR A 570 -10.23 -25.49 -4.78
CA THR A 570 -9.96 -25.13 -6.17
C THR A 570 -8.53 -25.49 -6.59
N ARG A 571 -7.55 -25.42 -5.68
CA ARG A 571 -6.15 -25.71 -6.01
C ARG A 571 -5.93 -27.21 -6.25
N MET A 572 -6.46 -28.04 -5.38
CA MET A 572 -6.42 -29.50 -5.51
C MET A 572 -7.20 -29.97 -6.73
N THR A 573 -8.34 -29.34 -7.01
CA THR A 573 -9.08 -29.62 -8.24
C THR A 573 -8.28 -29.22 -9.48
N GLY A 574 -7.60 -28.07 -9.47
CA GLY A 574 -6.71 -27.64 -10.55
C GLY A 574 -5.57 -28.65 -10.82
N TYR A 575 -4.88 -29.10 -9.78
CA TYR A 575 -3.84 -30.14 -9.93
C TYR A 575 -4.38 -31.47 -10.47
N ALA A 576 -5.58 -31.88 -10.05
CA ALA A 576 -6.21 -33.09 -10.57
C ALA A 576 -6.51 -32.96 -12.06
N LEU A 577 -7.00 -31.80 -12.51
CA LEU A 577 -7.29 -31.53 -13.91
C LEU A 577 -6.02 -31.47 -14.77
N LEU A 578 -4.95 -30.83 -14.29
CA LEU A 578 -3.64 -30.85 -14.97
C LEU A 578 -3.12 -32.28 -15.14
N ALA A 579 -3.31 -33.16 -14.14
CA ALA A 579 -2.90 -34.56 -14.24
C ALA A 579 -3.74 -35.35 -15.27
N LEU A 580 -5.05 -35.07 -15.35
CA LEU A 580 -5.95 -35.69 -16.33
C LEU A 580 -5.63 -35.25 -17.76
N GLU A 581 -5.35 -33.96 -17.93
CA GLU A 581 -4.93 -33.35 -19.19
C GLU A 581 -3.61 -33.94 -19.68
N ALA A 582 -2.55 -33.88 -18.86
CA ALA A 582 -1.24 -34.40 -19.24
C ALA A 582 -1.30 -35.90 -19.61
N ALA A 583 -2.08 -36.71 -18.88
CA ALA A 583 -2.26 -38.12 -19.20
C ALA A 583 -3.05 -38.34 -20.51
N THR A 584 -3.95 -37.42 -20.85
CA THR A 584 -4.67 -37.42 -22.13
C THR A 584 -3.72 -37.10 -23.28
N GLU A 585 -2.86 -36.08 -23.12
CA GLU A 585 -1.82 -35.74 -24.10
C GLU A 585 -0.82 -36.88 -24.32
N ALA A 586 -0.49 -37.62 -23.25
CA ALA A 586 0.36 -38.81 -23.31
C ALA A 586 -0.33 -40.02 -23.98
N GLY A 587 -1.63 -39.95 -24.27
CA GLY A 587 -2.38 -40.98 -24.98
C GLY A 587 -3.08 -42.05 -24.12
N VAL A 588 -3.09 -41.90 -22.78
CA VAL A 588 -3.78 -42.84 -21.87
C VAL A 588 -5.28 -42.54 -21.76
N GLY A 589 -5.66 -41.28 -22.02
CA GLY A 589 -7.05 -40.83 -22.07
C GLY A 589 -7.73 -40.75 -20.70
N CYS A 590 -8.54 -39.73 -20.49
CA CYS A 590 -9.41 -39.61 -19.33
C CYS A 590 -10.87 -39.43 -19.77
N ASP A 591 -11.82 -39.68 -18.87
CA ASP A 591 -13.24 -39.40 -19.13
C ASP A 591 -13.45 -37.88 -19.26
N PRO A 592 -13.85 -37.36 -20.44
CA PRO A 592 -14.04 -35.92 -20.64
C PRO A 592 -15.09 -35.33 -19.69
N ALA A 593 -16.06 -36.13 -19.25
CA ALA A 593 -17.06 -35.70 -18.28
C ALA A 593 -16.45 -35.45 -16.90
N VAL A 594 -15.39 -36.17 -16.54
CA VAL A 594 -14.66 -35.96 -15.28
C VAL A 594 -13.92 -34.63 -15.32
N PHE A 595 -13.25 -34.34 -16.44
CA PHE A 595 -12.55 -33.08 -16.64
C PHE A 595 -13.53 -31.88 -16.63
N ALA A 596 -14.60 -31.97 -17.42
CA ALA A 596 -15.62 -30.92 -17.50
C ALA A 596 -16.27 -30.62 -16.14
N ALA A 597 -16.59 -31.65 -15.35
CA ALA A 597 -17.21 -31.46 -14.04
C ALA A 597 -16.27 -30.80 -13.00
N GLY A 598 -14.97 -31.10 -13.06
CA GLY A 598 -13.97 -30.40 -12.24
C GLY A 598 -13.80 -28.94 -12.65
N LEU A 599 -13.82 -28.66 -13.96
CA LEU A 599 -13.75 -27.29 -14.47
C LEU A 599 -15.01 -26.47 -14.12
N GLU A 600 -16.18 -27.11 -14.14
CA GLU A 600 -17.44 -26.53 -13.66
C GLU A 600 -17.37 -26.21 -12.15
N TYR A 601 -16.74 -27.07 -11.35
CA TYR A 601 -16.48 -26.75 -9.94
C TYR A 601 -15.62 -25.48 -9.78
N MET A 602 -14.51 -25.35 -10.52
CA MET A 602 -13.68 -24.14 -10.48
C MET A 602 -14.45 -22.90 -10.96
N SER A 603 -15.28 -23.06 -12.00
CA SER A 603 -16.15 -22.00 -12.53
C SER A 603 -17.19 -21.52 -11.52
N ARG A 604 -17.74 -22.41 -10.68
CA ARG A 604 -18.64 -22.03 -9.58
C ARG A 604 -17.96 -21.20 -8.48
N ASN A 605 -16.64 -21.34 -8.33
CA ASN A 605 -15.85 -20.58 -7.37
C ASN A 605 -15.31 -19.26 -7.94
N GLU A 606 -15.64 -18.91 -9.18
CA GLU A 606 -15.17 -17.70 -9.85
C GLU A 606 -16.05 -16.48 -9.55
N ASP A 607 -15.43 -15.36 -9.16
CA ASP A 607 -16.05 -14.04 -9.19
C ASP A 607 -15.56 -13.28 -10.44
N VAL A 608 -16.34 -13.41 -11.53
CA VAL A 608 -16.05 -12.83 -12.85
C VAL A 608 -15.86 -11.31 -12.78
N ARG A 609 -16.50 -10.61 -11.82
CA ARG A 609 -16.42 -9.14 -11.71
C ARG A 609 -15.01 -8.66 -11.36
N VAL A 610 -14.26 -9.48 -10.63
CA VAL A 610 -12.87 -9.22 -10.23
C VAL A 610 -11.88 -10.13 -10.97
N GLY A 611 -12.37 -11.11 -11.73
CA GLY A 611 -11.55 -12.10 -12.43
C GLY A 611 -10.86 -13.10 -11.49
N ARG A 612 -11.33 -13.24 -10.24
CA ARG A 612 -10.71 -14.11 -9.24
C ARG A 612 -11.41 -15.46 -9.19
N THR A 613 -10.64 -16.54 -9.13
CA THR A 613 -11.16 -17.85 -8.71
C THR A 613 -10.84 -18.08 -7.24
N ASN A 614 -11.88 -18.20 -6.41
CA ASN A 614 -11.74 -18.37 -4.97
C ASN A 614 -11.18 -19.76 -4.63
N TYR A 615 -10.48 -19.86 -3.49
CA TYR A 615 -9.94 -21.13 -3.02
C TYR A 615 -11.04 -22.14 -2.68
N MET A 616 -12.13 -21.68 -2.06
CA MET A 616 -13.36 -22.44 -1.83
C MET A 616 -14.57 -21.50 -1.88
N GLU A 617 -15.79 -22.04 -1.91
CA GLU A 617 -17.01 -21.25 -1.79
C GLU A 617 -16.99 -20.42 -0.49
N GLY A 618 -17.07 -19.09 -0.63
CA GLY A 618 -17.00 -18.16 0.51
C GLY A 618 -15.60 -17.96 1.12
N TYR A 619 -14.53 -18.51 0.51
CA TYR A 619 -13.16 -18.34 0.99
C TYR A 619 -12.20 -17.99 -0.16
N GLU A 620 -11.79 -16.72 -0.22
CA GLU A 620 -11.10 -16.16 -1.39
C GLU A 620 -9.69 -16.71 -1.58
N HIS A 621 -8.89 -16.76 -0.51
CA HIS A 621 -7.45 -17.00 -0.63
C HIS A 621 -7.04 -18.42 -0.24
N PRO A 622 -5.93 -18.95 -0.79
CA PRO A 622 -5.40 -20.24 -0.36
C PRO A 622 -5.01 -20.28 1.11
N PHE A 623 -5.22 -21.44 1.75
CA PHE A 623 -4.78 -21.65 3.13
C PHE A 623 -3.25 -21.66 3.22
N ARG A 624 -2.70 -20.99 4.24
CA ARG A 624 -1.27 -21.02 4.61
C ARG A 624 -1.14 -21.53 6.05
N SER A 625 -0.04 -22.19 6.37
CA SER A 625 0.23 -22.66 7.74
C SER A 625 0.29 -21.49 8.74
N MET A 626 -0.09 -21.76 9.99
CA MET A 626 -0.19 -20.74 11.04
C MET A 626 1.17 -20.06 11.26
N GLY A 627 1.20 -18.72 11.18
CA GLY A 627 2.44 -17.92 11.25
C GLY A 627 3.07 -17.56 9.90
N ARG A 628 2.65 -18.18 8.79
CA ARG A 628 3.06 -17.75 7.43
C ARG A 628 2.16 -16.67 6.84
N PHE A 629 0.92 -16.51 7.32
CA PHE A 629 0.01 -15.45 6.86
C PHE A 629 0.55 -14.02 7.08
N ASP A 630 1.25 -13.77 8.18
CA ASP A 630 1.83 -12.44 8.46
C ASP A 630 3.08 -12.18 7.62
N ALA A 631 3.86 -13.23 7.36
CA ALA A 631 5.11 -13.15 6.60
C ALA A 631 4.88 -13.11 5.09
N PHE A 632 3.80 -13.75 4.62
CA PHE A 632 3.38 -13.82 3.23
C PHE A 632 1.90 -13.48 3.20
N PRO A 633 1.54 -12.23 2.84
CA PRO A 633 0.16 -11.81 2.70
C PRO A 633 -0.57 -12.56 1.57
N ALA A 634 -1.83 -12.91 1.81
CA ALA A 634 -2.65 -13.69 0.87
C ALA A 634 -3.00 -12.91 -0.41
N GLU A 635 -2.92 -11.58 -0.38
CA GLU A 635 -3.18 -10.70 -1.52
C GLU A 635 -2.21 -10.89 -2.69
N PHE A 636 -1.05 -11.51 -2.47
CA PHE A 636 -0.06 -11.82 -3.52
C PHE A 636 -0.23 -13.20 -4.16
N ASP A 637 -1.20 -14.01 -3.73
CA ASP A 637 -1.46 -15.35 -4.27
C ASP A 637 -2.75 -15.34 -5.11
N GLU A 638 -2.60 -15.66 -6.39
CA GLU A 638 -3.71 -15.91 -7.33
C GLU A 638 -3.52 -17.26 -8.03
N THR A 639 -2.86 -18.23 -7.38
CA THR A 639 -2.61 -19.57 -7.94
C THR A 639 -3.89 -20.26 -8.43
N PRO A 640 -5.03 -20.26 -7.67
CA PRO A 640 -6.27 -20.86 -8.17
C PRO A 640 -6.79 -20.18 -9.44
N THR A 641 -6.71 -18.85 -9.52
CA THR A 641 -7.07 -18.06 -10.70
C THR A 641 -6.20 -18.43 -11.89
N ALA A 642 -4.88 -18.51 -11.70
CA ALA A 642 -3.94 -18.89 -12.75
C ALA A 642 -4.19 -20.29 -13.29
N MET A 643 -4.36 -21.28 -12.40
CA MET A 643 -4.68 -22.66 -12.80
C MET A 643 -5.99 -22.74 -13.57
N HIS A 644 -7.03 -22.06 -13.08
CA HIS A 644 -8.34 -22.07 -13.73
C HIS A 644 -8.30 -21.45 -15.13
N LEU A 645 -7.57 -20.34 -15.29
CA LEU A 645 -7.36 -19.70 -16.58
C LEU A 645 -6.63 -20.63 -17.55
N LEU A 646 -5.53 -21.26 -17.12
CA LEU A 646 -4.78 -22.22 -17.93
C LEU A 646 -5.68 -23.37 -18.40
N LEU A 647 -6.32 -24.07 -17.45
CA LEU A 647 -7.19 -25.21 -17.73
C LEU A 647 -8.36 -24.87 -18.66
N ARG A 648 -8.88 -23.63 -18.59
CA ARG A 648 -9.92 -23.16 -19.50
C ARG A 648 -9.40 -23.00 -20.94
N ILE A 649 -8.18 -22.49 -21.10
CA ILE A 649 -7.54 -22.35 -22.42
C ILE A 649 -7.31 -23.73 -23.02
N GLU A 650 -6.77 -24.66 -22.23
CA GLU A 650 -6.46 -26.03 -22.67
C GLU A 650 -7.73 -26.84 -22.98
N ALA A 651 -8.84 -26.57 -22.28
CA ALA A 651 -10.14 -27.13 -22.61
C ALA A 651 -10.70 -26.67 -23.97
N GLY A 652 -10.04 -25.72 -24.66
CA GLY A 652 -10.50 -25.15 -25.93
C GLY A 652 -11.79 -24.33 -25.79
N ILE A 653 -12.10 -23.87 -24.59
CA ILE A 653 -13.33 -23.16 -24.27
C ILE A 653 -13.25 -21.75 -24.88
N GLY A 654 -14.12 -21.49 -25.87
CA GLY A 654 -13.98 -20.41 -26.85
C GLY A 654 -14.44 -19.02 -26.42
N ALA A 655 -14.85 -18.20 -27.40
CA ALA A 655 -15.22 -16.78 -27.24
C ALA A 655 -16.37 -16.53 -26.24
N GLU A 656 -17.15 -17.56 -25.91
CA GLU A 656 -18.23 -17.50 -24.93
C GLU A 656 -17.76 -17.24 -23.49
N PHE A 657 -16.45 -17.45 -23.20
CA PHE A 657 -15.83 -17.12 -21.92
C PHE A 657 -14.79 -15.99 -22.02
N ALA A 658 -14.87 -15.17 -23.08
CA ALA A 658 -13.92 -14.08 -23.30
C ALA A 658 -13.86 -13.07 -22.14
N GLU A 659 -14.99 -12.81 -21.47
CA GLU A 659 -15.06 -11.91 -20.31
C GLU A 659 -14.28 -12.46 -19.11
N GLN A 660 -14.46 -13.73 -18.80
CA GLN A 660 -13.77 -14.42 -17.71
C GLN A 660 -12.27 -14.56 -17.99
N VAL A 661 -11.90 -14.94 -19.22
CA VAL A 661 -10.50 -15.00 -19.64
C VAL A 661 -9.84 -13.62 -19.53
N HIS A 662 -10.52 -12.57 -19.99
CA HIS A 662 -10.01 -11.21 -19.92
C HIS A 662 -9.87 -10.70 -18.48
N SER A 663 -10.89 -10.90 -17.65
CA SER A 663 -10.87 -10.46 -16.24
C SER A 663 -9.82 -11.19 -15.41
N ALA A 664 -9.68 -12.52 -15.59
CA ALA A 664 -8.63 -13.30 -14.93
C ALA A 664 -7.24 -12.87 -15.40
N ALA A 665 -7.02 -12.70 -16.71
CA ALA A 665 -5.75 -12.20 -17.24
C ALA A 665 -5.41 -10.79 -16.73
N ALA A 666 -6.41 -9.90 -16.62
CA ALA A 666 -6.24 -8.57 -16.07
C ALA A 666 -5.87 -8.61 -14.57
N LEU A 667 -6.51 -9.48 -13.79
CA LEU A 667 -6.17 -9.68 -12.37
C LEU A 667 -4.72 -10.16 -12.21
N LEU A 668 -4.31 -11.18 -12.97
CA LEU A 668 -2.93 -11.68 -12.96
C LEU A 668 -1.93 -10.59 -13.42
N GLY A 669 -2.27 -9.85 -14.47
CA GLY A 669 -1.47 -8.72 -14.98
C GLY A 669 -1.33 -7.56 -13.98
N SER A 670 -2.28 -7.39 -13.05
CA SER A 670 -2.17 -6.42 -11.95
C SER A 670 -1.31 -6.91 -10.77
N LYS A 671 -1.04 -8.23 -10.71
CA LYS A 671 -0.33 -8.91 -9.62
C LYS A 671 0.89 -9.67 -10.15
N THR A 672 1.72 -8.97 -10.89
CA THR A 672 2.92 -9.55 -11.51
C THR A 672 3.99 -9.95 -10.47
N PRO A 673 4.90 -10.85 -10.83
CA PRO A 673 6.02 -11.24 -9.97
C PRO A 673 6.81 -10.05 -9.43
N ALA A 674 7.00 -10.01 -8.12
CA ALA A 674 7.77 -8.96 -7.46
C ALA A 674 8.66 -9.58 -6.37
N TRP A 675 9.98 -9.43 -6.50
CA TRP A 675 10.90 -9.96 -5.52
C TRP A 675 11.01 -9.05 -4.30
N SER A 676 10.29 -9.37 -3.22
CA SER A 676 10.40 -8.66 -1.94
C SER A 676 10.22 -9.59 -0.75
N VAL A 677 11.34 -9.90 -0.08
CA VAL A 677 11.34 -10.67 1.18
C VAL A 677 10.60 -9.91 2.28
N THR A 678 10.76 -8.58 2.33
CA THR A 678 10.15 -7.75 3.38
C THR A 678 8.64 -7.60 3.24
N LYS A 679 8.11 -7.60 2.01
CA LYS A 679 6.66 -7.59 1.77
C LYS A 679 6.03 -8.98 1.76
N GLY A 680 6.84 -10.04 1.71
CA GLY A 680 6.32 -11.40 1.55
C GLY A 680 5.67 -11.66 0.20
N SER A 681 6.13 -10.99 -0.87
CA SER A 681 5.52 -11.09 -2.20
C SER A 681 6.10 -12.20 -3.07
N ILE A 682 7.06 -12.98 -2.53
CA ILE A 682 7.72 -14.07 -3.24
C ILE A 682 6.86 -15.34 -3.11
N ASP A 683 6.38 -15.84 -4.24
CA ASP A 683 5.57 -17.07 -4.32
C ASP A 683 5.90 -17.79 -5.64
N TYR A 684 6.82 -18.77 -5.60
CA TYR A 684 7.28 -19.44 -6.82
C TYR A 684 6.16 -20.24 -7.49
N SER A 685 5.27 -20.85 -6.69
CA SER A 685 4.15 -21.64 -7.22
C SER A 685 3.19 -20.74 -8.01
N TYR A 686 2.81 -19.58 -7.45
CA TYR A 686 2.01 -18.60 -8.16
C TYR A 686 2.70 -18.11 -9.42
N TRP A 687 3.99 -17.79 -9.35
CA TRP A 687 4.75 -17.32 -10.51
C TRP A 687 4.82 -18.37 -11.62
N TRP A 688 4.96 -19.65 -11.28
CA TRP A 688 4.94 -20.73 -12.26
C TRP A 688 3.59 -20.86 -12.96
N HIS A 689 2.50 -21.01 -12.21
CA HIS A 689 1.16 -21.20 -12.79
C HIS A 689 0.66 -19.95 -13.51
N GLY A 690 0.91 -18.76 -12.96
CA GLY A 690 0.55 -17.50 -13.62
C GLY A 690 1.31 -17.27 -14.91
N THR A 691 2.57 -17.71 -14.99
CA THR A 691 3.34 -17.65 -16.24
C THR A 691 2.77 -18.58 -17.28
N GLN A 692 2.48 -19.84 -16.95
CA GLN A 692 1.85 -20.77 -17.90
C GLN A 692 0.52 -20.22 -18.42
N ALA A 693 -0.35 -19.77 -17.52
CA ALA A 693 -1.67 -19.25 -17.90
C ALA A 693 -1.60 -18.05 -18.85
N LEU A 694 -0.76 -17.06 -18.54
CA LEU A 694 -0.64 -15.87 -19.39
C LEU A 694 0.16 -16.14 -20.68
N ALA A 695 1.10 -17.08 -20.66
CA ALA A 695 1.84 -17.51 -21.85
C ALA A 695 0.89 -18.14 -22.88
N SER A 696 -0.05 -18.98 -22.43
CA SER A 696 -1.05 -19.65 -23.29
C SER A 696 -2.03 -18.68 -23.95
N LEU A 697 -2.20 -17.45 -23.44
CA LEU A 697 -3.00 -16.39 -24.07
C LEU A 697 -2.28 -15.65 -25.21
N GLY A 698 -0.98 -15.85 -25.37
CA GLY A 698 -0.19 -15.31 -26.45
C GLY A 698 0.53 -14.00 -26.14
N LYS A 699 1.63 -13.81 -26.88
CA LYS A 699 2.68 -12.80 -26.64
C LYS A 699 2.24 -11.33 -26.68
N ARG A 700 1.09 -10.99 -27.27
CA ARG A 700 0.72 -9.60 -27.59
C ARG A 700 -0.09 -8.90 -26.50
N GLY A 701 -0.52 -9.61 -25.46
CA GLY A 701 -1.28 -9.03 -24.35
C GLY A 701 -0.41 -8.15 -23.43
N GLU A 702 -0.94 -7.00 -23.02
CA GLU A 702 -0.28 -6.09 -22.06
C GLU A 702 0.04 -6.79 -20.72
N ALA A 703 -0.88 -7.65 -20.25
CA ALA A 703 -0.69 -8.47 -19.07
C ALA A 703 0.52 -9.41 -19.20
N TRP A 704 0.67 -10.07 -20.35
CA TRP A 704 1.81 -10.96 -20.62
C TRP A 704 3.14 -10.20 -20.68
N GLN A 705 3.18 -9.06 -21.36
CA GLN A 705 4.40 -8.25 -21.48
C GLN A 705 4.89 -7.80 -20.10
N THR A 706 3.99 -7.23 -19.31
CA THR A 706 4.30 -6.77 -17.95
C THR A 706 4.70 -7.95 -17.05
N TRP A 707 3.97 -9.06 -17.12
CA TRP A 707 4.25 -10.27 -16.34
C TRP A 707 5.63 -10.84 -16.66
N SER A 708 5.91 -11.09 -17.95
CA SER A 708 7.14 -11.73 -18.39
C SER A 708 8.38 -10.88 -18.12
N GLU A 709 8.30 -9.55 -18.28
CA GLU A 709 9.40 -8.64 -17.90
C GLU A 709 9.70 -8.71 -16.39
N ASN A 710 8.66 -8.61 -15.56
CA ASN A 710 8.81 -8.63 -14.10
C ASN A 710 9.25 -10.00 -13.58
N LEU A 711 8.76 -11.10 -14.16
CA LEU A 711 9.23 -12.45 -13.85
C LEU A 711 10.72 -12.62 -14.15
N ARG A 712 11.15 -12.23 -15.36
CA ARG A 712 12.57 -12.31 -15.76
C ARG A 712 13.43 -11.50 -14.82
N ARG A 713 13.05 -10.25 -14.53
CA ARG A 713 13.77 -9.38 -13.59
C ARG A 713 13.85 -10.02 -12.19
N ALA A 714 12.73 -10.54 -11.68
CA ALA A 714 12.67 -11.15 -10.35
C ALA A 714 13.57 -12.39 -10.24
N LEU A 715 13.52 -13.30 -11.22
CA LEU A 715 14.30 -14.54 -11.17
C LEU A 715 15.77 -14.31 -11.56
N GLN A 716 16.07 -13.59 -12.63
CA GLN A 716 17.46 -13.43 -13.10
C GLN A 716 18.33 -12.65 -12.10
N LEU A 717 17.81 -11.58 -11.48
CA LEU A 717 18.59 -10.78 -10.53
C LEU A 717 18.86 -11.49 -9.20
N ASN A 718 18.10 -12.54 -8.88
CA ASN A 718 18.15 -13.22 -7.59
C ASN A 718 18.55 -14.69 -7.69
N GLN A 719 19.03 -15.14 -8.86
CA GLN A 719 19.58 -16.48 -9.02
C GLN A 719 20.91 -16.59 -8.27
N ILE A 720 21.14 -17.72 -7.60
CA ILE A 720 22.42 -18.00 -6.93
C ILE A 720 23.46 -18.30 -8.02
N LEU A 721 24.50 -17.47 -8.13
CA LEU A 721 25.53 -17.61 -9.16
C LEU A 721 26.84 -18.23 -8.66
N ASP A 722 27.00 -18.38 -7.34
CA ASP A 722 28.23 -18.85 -6.71
C ASP A 722 27.98 -20.01 -5.73
N GLY A 723 29.00 -20.85 -5.55
CA GLY A 723 28.98 -21.93 -4.57
C GLY A 723 28.21 -23.18 -5.02
N PRO A 724 27.92 -24.11 -4.09
CA PRO A 724 27.36 -25.41 -4.41
C PRO A 724 25.90 -25.37 -4.94
N MET A 725 25.22 -24.23 -4.74
CA MET A 725 23.83 -23.98 -5.14
C MET A 725 23.70 -23.12 -6.40
N ARG A 726 24.81 -22.95 -7.13
CA ARG A 726 24.84 -22.18 -8.38
C ARG A 726 23.79 -22.70 -9.36
N GLY A 727 22.81 -21.87 -9.69
CA GLY A 727 21.68 -22.17 -10.55
C GLY A 727 20.32 -22.19 -9.83
N ALA A 728 20.28 -22.46 -8.53
CA ALA A 728 19.05 -22.43 -7.75
C ALA A 728 18.68 -21.00 -7.30
N TRP A 729 17.54 -20.86 -6.64
CA TRP A 729 17.11 -19.62 -5.99
C TRP A 729 16.99 -19.80 -4.47
N PRO A 730 17.13 -18.71 -3.68
CA PRO A 730 16.93 -18.75 -2.23
C PRO A 730 15.54 -19.29 -1.83
N THR A 731 15.50 -20.05 -0.74
CA THR A 731 14.28 -20.62 -0.13
C THR A 731 13.56 -19.59 0.74
N VAL A 732 13.01 -18.55 0.09
CA VAL A 732 12.45 -17.35 0.74
C VAL A 732 10.98 -17.07 0.35
N ASP A 733 10.29 -18.06 -0.21
CA ASP A 733 8.89 -17.93 -0.63
C ASP A 733 7.90 -18.50 0.41
N ALA A 734 6.60 -18.37 0.11
CA ALA A 734 5.53 -18.83 0.97
C ALA A 734 5.55 -20.35 1.25
N TRP A 735 6.18 -21.15 0.39
CA TRP A 735 6.08 -22.62 0.36
C TRP A 735 7.39 -23.34 0.70
N SER A 736 8.53 -22.65 0.67
CA SER A 736 9.83 -23.26 0.93
C SER A 736 10.31 -23.12 2.38
N ALA A 737 11.25 -23.99 2.74
CA ALA A 737 12.08 -23.91 3.94
C ALA A 737 13.55 -24.12 3.55
N PRO A 738 14.51 -23.79 4.45
CA PRO A 738 15.92 -24.07 4.22
C PRO A 738 16.16 -25.55 3.83
N GLY A 739 16.88 -25.77 2.72
CA GLY A 739 17.11 -27.09 2.13
C GLY A 739 16.24 -27.41 0.89
N MET A 740 15.16 -26.66 0.66
CA MET A 740 14.24 -26.88 -0.47
C MET A 740 14.72 -26.24 -1.79
N GLU A 741 16.02 -26.14 -2.04
CA GLU A 741 16.48 -25.50 -3.27
C GLU A 741 16.18 -26.32 -4.53
N VAL A 742 15.90 -27.63 -4.40
CA VAL A 742 15.33 -28.44 -5.49
C VAL A 742 14.01 -27.85 -5.96
N TYR A 743 13.12 -27.49 -5.02
CA TYR A 743 11.83 -26.88 -5.34
C TYR A 743 12.03 -25.53 -6.03
N THR A 744 12.85 -24.63 -5.46
CA THR A 744 13.03 -23.30 -6.04
C THR A 744 13.71 -23.35 -7.40
N ALA A 745 14.69 -24.24 -7.60
CA ALA A 745 15.33 -24.47 -8.90
C ALA A 745 14.35 -25.04 -9.94
N ALA A 746 13.56 -26.05 -9.57
CA ALA A 746 12.60 -26.67 -10.48
C ALA A 746 11.48 -25.72 -10.88
N VAL A 747 10.82 -25.09 -9.91
CA VAL A 747 9.69 -24.18 -10.17
C VAL A 747 10.15 -22.88 -10.83
N GLY A 748 11.31 -22.34 -10.44
CA GLY A 748 11.91 -21.20 -11.12
C GLY A 748 12.29 -21.51 -12.58
N ALA A 749 12.84 -22.71 -12.84
CA ALA A 749 13.13 -23.17 -14.19
C ALA A 749 11.85 -23.35 -15.02
N LEU A 750 10.80 -23.97 -14.46
CA LEU A 750 9.51 -24.15 -15.11
C LEU A 750 8.87 -22.83 -15.51
N ALA A 751 8.87 -21.84 -14.61
CA ALA A 751 8.39 -20.50 -14.91
C ALA A 751 9.19 -19.85 -16.04
N LEU A 752 10.53 -19.97 -16.02
CA LEU A 752 11.36 -19.41 -17.09
C LEU A 752 11.18 -20.13 -18.43
N TYR A 753 11.08 -21.46 -18.46
CA TYR A 753 10.83 -22.20 -19.70
C TYR A 753 9.46 -21.87 -20.30
N ALA A 754 8.42 -21.69 -19.48
CA ALA A 754 7.12 -21.23 -19.95
C ALA A 754 7.20 -19.86 -20.66
N VAL A 755 8.11 -18.98 -20.23
CA VAL A 755 8.42 -17.74 -20.96
C VAL A 755 9.11 -18.02 -22.29
N LEU A 756 10.00 -19.01 -22.37
CA LEU A 756 10.71 -19.36 -23.60
C LEU A 756 9.81 -20.04 -24.63
N ASP A 757 8.79 -20.78 -24.19
CA ASP A 757 7.94 -21.63 -25.05
C ASP A 757 6.92 -20.96 -25.99
N SER A 758 6.23 -19.84 -25.76
CA SER A 758 6.55 -18.62 -25.06
C SER A 758 7.01 -17.59 -26.07
N GLU A 759 8.31 -17.60 -26.40
CA GLU A 759 9.02 -16.70 -27.30
C GLU A 759 9.22 -17.27 -28.70
#